data_AF-A0A838F160-F1
#
_entry.id   AF-A0A838F160-F1
#
_cell.length_a   1.000
_cell.length_b   1.000
_cell.length_c   1.000
_cell.angle_alpha   90.00
_cell.angle_beta   90.00
_cell.angle_gamma   90.00
#
_symmetry.space_group_name_H-M   'P 1'
#
loop_
_entity.id
_entity.type
_entity.pdbx_description
1 polymer ?
#
loop_
_entity_poly.entity_id
_entity_poly.type
_entity_poly.pdbx_seq_one_letter_code
_entity_poly.pdbx_strand_id
1 'polypeptide(L)'
;MKLTLSLLLLITMQLTLTGCSDLFGKKVAEKALGGGRLKADCELDMDEFSDILNRPITGAINCLEKNLNIFMDVSELGRGGMLSRVALINYLKRNRPVTNPKTFSIINSVFALSNLITGEKKDFITRRNVAAIIGLVRTFNFHAQDSYNNTFGSSAPANLPLHEIHRKKVEVGSTAIKLALEKIYVADRGGEIHYVEIMEIIKGFLPDNEETLAKIEGVLFVKKIVMGGDIKTINHMELGFLFEHLPKLLSLVLDGVRYKHLTLKQDELMTFMKEDAQDLANILFHPSRGDRRFEGLFSVDTAIDAIDRFIKDDSKKFGKYRVLIKEAKYILTKEKNTTPIPTDDWMTGQDLEKVISHVFNITKKGLAFHKFYNHPGIKALLETPQSVYLDPKKYEIEFPEDKAELVDFCRIINNYRYMKGSFDMAVYSLDYKRNAAGAAEISMYEYLIKRTFAYFGSSLSMGADQLKVIVKKFENELIEMNIILPRRSASTSETISLLGSLFQAQSDDNKVLDVDEASEFAISLVSSMQAQTKLFDFYETKNCQRDEFNRLDASCFKEHFFEAVCTNYRANFPRLFKYMGANDQLNCDEQDFNSEHNMNYLNASAQAARFCHIYPDDQSEIKYSKGDIMSILLAMMHIETTITRWDTNLNNEMDPNEVMDAYAIYKPAINGMLPKLPSVLDTPKIRETLAKQVYLYLVKYEEVPKTKKGQDIWKLVKFLLSFNAKKAPAHRKTIASILRIVSEESKKKAQAAYEANPNDPSIEKPFDCNWLRDPENIPRD
;
A
#
# COMPACT_ATOMS: atom_id res chain seq x y z
N MET A 1 -11.86 -14.85 -13.28
CA MET A 1 -11.09 -16.10 -13.45
C MET A 1 -11.97 -17.32 -13.66
N LYS A 2 -12.92 -17.64 -12.75
CA LYS A 2 -14.01 -18.61 -13.03
C LYS A 2 -14.64 -18.36 -14.40
N LEU A 3 -14.87 -17.07 -14.70
CA LEU A 3 -15.51 -16.58 -15.92
C LEU A 3 -14.68 -16.66 -17.21
N THR A 4 -13.34 -16.49 -17.16
CA THR A 4 -12.46 -16.59 -18.35
C THR A 4 -12.18 -18.04 -18.77
N LEU A 5 -12.39 -18.98 -17.83
CA LEU A 5 -12.34 -20.42 -18.07
C LEU A 5 -13.72 -20.97 -18.44
N SER A 6 -14.82 -20.50 -17.82
CA SER A 6 -16.20 -20.66 -18.32
C SER A 6 -16.37 -20.11 -19.75
N LEU A 7 -15.50 -19.17 -20.14
CA LEU A 7 -15.39 -18.63 -21.49
C LEU A 7 -15.01 -19.69 -22.52
N LEU A 8 -14.08 -20.61 -22.18
CA LEU A 8 -13.66 -21.72 -23.03
C LEU A 8 -14.74 -22.82 -23.17
N LEU A 9 -15.87 -22.64 -22.49
CA LEU A 9 -16.99 -23.59 -22.41
C LEU A 9 -18.29 -23.07 -22.92
N LEU A 10 -18.50 -21.77 -22.78
CA LEU A 10 -19.44 -21.08 -23.63
C LEU A 10 -19.12 -21.45 -25.09
N ILE A 11 -17.83 -21.48 -25.51
CA ILE A 11 -17.30 -22.08 -26.78
C ILE A 11 -18.00 -23.38 -27.21
N THR A 12 -18.27 -24.28 -26.27
CA THR A 12 -18.88 -25.59 -26.53
C THR A 12 -20.38 -25.66 -26.19
N MET A 13 -20.88 -24.77 -25.34
CA MET A 13 -22.20 -24.81 -24.68
C MET A 13 -23.41 -24.57 -25.58
N GLN A 14 -23.24 -24.24 -26.85
CA GLN A 14 -24.39 -23.84 -27.65
C GLN A 14 -24.55 -24.58 -28.98
N LEU A 15 -23.66 -25.50 -29.28
CA LEU A 15 -23.79 -26.33 -30.48
C LEU A 15 -24.87 -27.41 -30.41
N THR A 16 -25.49 -27.66 -29.27
CA THR A 16 -26.51 -28.72 -29.14
C THR A 16 -27.38 -28.50 -27.90
N LEU A 17 -28.48 -27.74 -28.01
CA LEU A 17 -29.60 -28.00 -27.09
C LEU A 17 -30.29 -29.30 -27.55
N THR A 18 -30.35 -30.25 -26.62
CA THR A 18 -31.05 -31.55 -26.60
C THR A 18 -32.52 -31.41 -27.01
N GLY A 19 -33.31 -32.41 -27.37
CA GLY A 19 -33.29 -33.86 -27.37
C GLY A 19 -34.66 -34.26 -27.97
N CYS A 20 -34.85 -35.49 -28.41
CA CYS A 20 -36.14 -35.93 -28.95
C CYS A 20 -37.23 -35.89 -27.86
N SER A 21 -38.32 -35.15 -28.08
CA SER A 21 -39.62 -35.53 -27.56
C SER A 21 -40.73 -35.21 -28.56
N ASP A 22 -41.40 -36.28 -28.94
CA ASP A 22 -42.71 -36.43 -29.55
C ASP A 22 -42.95 -36.36 -31.07
N LEU A 23 -43.58 -37.47 -31.49
CA LEU A 23 -44.10 -37.80 -32.79
C LEU A 23 -45.43 -37.06 -33.06
N PHE A 24 -45.74 -36.95 -34.36
CA PHE A 24 -47.04 -36.71 -35.00
C PHE A 24 -47.56 -35.27 -35.12
N GLY A 25 -47.45 -34.75 -36.35
CA GLY A 25 -48.29 -33.67 -36.90
C GLY A 25 -47.98 -33.47 -38.39
N LYS A 26 -48.95 -33.74 -39.27
CA LYS A 26 -48.79 -34.01 -40.71
C LYS A 26 -48.28 -32.84 -41.59
N LYS A 27 -47.50 -33.26 -42.59
CA LYS A 27 -47.38 -32.83 -44.01
C LYS A 27 -47.15 -31.34 -44.33
N VAL A 28 -45.90 -31.03 -44.69
CA VAL A 28 -45.60 -30.24 -45.91
C VAL A 28 -44.39 -30.89 -46.60
N ALA A 29 -44.49 -31.05 -47.92
CA ALA A 29 -43.49 -31.70 -48.75
C ALA A 29 -42.40 -30.71 -49.19
N GLU A 30 -41.18 -30.87 -48.67
CA GLU A 30 -39.95 -30.33 -49.28
C GLU A 30 -38.81 -31.33 -49.06
N LYS A 31 -37.93 -31.47 -50.06
CA LYS A 31 -36.81 -32.45 -50.05
C LYS A 31 -35.95 -32.28 -48.79
N ALA A 32 -36.11 -33.21 -47.85
CA ALA A 32 -35.33 -33.28 -46.64
C ALA A 32 -33.92 -33.84 -46.93
N LEU A 33 -32.89 -33.11 -46.49
CA LEU A 33 -31.69 -33.75 -45.96
C LEU A 33 -32.16 -34.67 -44.82
N GLY A 34 -32.07 -35.98 -45.00
CA GLY A 34 -32.69 -36.96 -44.11
C GLY A 34 -32.22 -36.83 -42.65
N GLY A 35 -33.13 -36.44 -41.75
CA GLY A 35 -32.91 -36.24 -40.31
C GLY A 35 -32.52 -37.49 -39.51
N GLY A 36 -32.32 -38.64 -40.15
CA GLY A 36 -31.83 -39.88 -39.54
C GLY A 36 -30.31 -40.06 -39.57
N ARG A 37 -29.55 -39.25 -40.33
CA ARG A 37 -28.10 -39.43 -40.56
C ARG A 37 -27.18 -38.76 -39.55
N LEU A 38 -27.71 -37.97 -38.61
CA LEU A 38 -26.94 -37.11 -37.70
C LEU A 38 -27.26 -37.39 -36.22
N LYS A 39 -27.45 -38.66 -35.85
CA LYS A 39 -27.67 -39.05 -34.44
C LYS A 39 -26.40 -39.70 -33.88
N ALA A 40 -25.78 -39.03 -32.92
CA ALA A 40 -24.78 -39.66 -32.05
C ALA A 40 -25.47 -40.52 -31.00
N ASP A 41 -24.83 -41.60 -30.54
CA ASP A 41 -25.33 -42.50 -29.48
C ASP A 41 -25.27 -41.88 -28.06
N CYS A 42 -25.16 -40.56 -27.95
CA CYS A 42 -25.05 -39.85 -26.69
C CYS A 42 -25.83 -38.54 -26.76
N GLU A 43 -26.43 -38.15 -25.64
CA GLU A 43 -27.11 -36.88 -25.46
C GLU A 43 -26.16 -35.89 -24.80
N LEU A 44 -25.96 -34.72 -25.41
CA LEU A 44 -25.05 -33.72 -24.88
C LEU A 44 -25.75 -32.90 -23.79
N ASP A 45 -25.38 -33.11 -22.53
CA ASP A 45 -25.85 -32.27 -21.42
C ASP A 45 -25.02 -30.98 -21.33
N MET A 46 -25.70 -29.87 -21.54
CA MET A 46 -25.09 -28.54 -21.65
C MET A 46 -24.80 -27.93 -20.29
N ASP A 47 -25.54 -28.33 -19.26
CA ASP A 47 -25.38 -27.78 -17.92
C ASP A 47 -24.07 -28.29 -17.29
N GLU A 48 -23.61 -29.49 -17.65
CA GLU A 48 -22.31 -30.02 -17.20
C GLU A 48 -21.15 -29.11 -17.59
N PHE A 49 -21.18 -28.50 -18.77
CA PHE A 49 -20.12 -27.63 -19.25
C PHE A 49 -19.96 -26.37 -18.36
N SER A 50 -21.02 -25.90 -17.70
CA SER A 50 -20.89 -24.81 -16.72
C SER A 50 -19.99 -25.18 -15.53
N ASP A 51 -19.78 -26.48 -15.30
CA ASP A 51 -18.99 -27.04 -14.21
C ASP A 51 -17.57 -27.48 -14.59
N ILE A 52 -16.99 -27.11 -15.75
CA ILE A 52 -15.64 -27.59 -16.13
C ILE A 52 -14.57 -27.36 -15.04
N LEU A 53 -14.75 -26.32 -14.23
CA LEU A 53 -13.80 -25.91 -13.19
C LEU A 53 -14.15 -26.50 -11.83
N ASN A 54 -15.36 -27.02 -11.71
CA ASN A 54 -15.90 -27.53 -10.48
C ASN A 54 -15.78 -29.07 -10.48
N ARG A 55 -16.03 -29.73 -11.62
CA ARG A 55 -15.97 -31.20 -11.75
C ARG A 55 -15.42 -31.67 -13.10
N PRO A 56 -14.92 -32.92 -13.19
CA PRO A 56 -14.63 -33.56 -14.46
C PRO A 56 -15.89 -33.74 -15.30
N ILE A 57 -15.83 -33.38 -16.58
CA ILE A 57 -16.96 -33.45 -17.55
C ILE A 57 -16.57 -34.22 -18.81
N THR A 58 -15.69 -35.21 -18.66
CA THR A 58 -15.13 -35.99 -19.78
C THR A 58 -16.21 -36.66 -20.62
N GLY A 59 -17.34 -37.07 -20.02
CA GLY A 59 -18.49 -37.63 -20.72
C GLY A 59 -19.09 -36.65 -21.73
N ALA A 60 -19.40 -35.43 -21.28
CA ALA A 60 -19.91 -34.36 -22.14
C ALA A 60 -18.92 -33.99 -23.26
N ILE A 61 -17.62 -33.83 -22.94
CA ILE A 61 -16.59 -33.51 -23.94
C ILE A 61 -16.49 -34.61 -25.03
N ASN A 62 -16.54 -35.89 -24.64
CA ASN A 62 -16.51 -37.01 -25.58
C ASN A 62 -17.76 -37.07 -26.46
N CYS A 63 -18.92 -36.72 -25.90
CA CYS A 63 -20.15 -36.67 -26.67
C CYS A 63 -20.12 -35.54 -27.71
N LEU A 64 -19.56 -34.38 -27.37
CA LEU A 64 -19.36 -33.27 -28.30
C LEU A 64 -18.49 -33.70 -29.49
N GLU A 65 -17.37 -34.38 -29.24
CA GLU A 65 -16.48 -34.86 -30.30
C GLU A 65 -17.20 -35.80 -31.28
N LYS A 66 -17.99 -36.75 -30.77
CA LYS A 66 -18.78 -37.66 -31.61
C LYS A 66 -19.75 -36.90 -32.51
N ASN A 67 -20.47 -35.93 -31.95
CA ASN A 67 -21.42 -35.11 -32.70
C ASN A 67 -20.73 -34.27 -33.79
N LEU A 68 -19.58 -33.65 -33.48
CA LEU A 68 -18.82 -32.88 -34.48
C LEU A 68 -18.25 -33.77 -35.60
N ASN A 69 -17.79 -34.98 -35.29
CA ASN A 69 -17.30 -35.92 -36.29
C ASN A 69 -18.42 -36.36 -37.26
N ILE A 70 -19.58 -36.73 -36.73
CA ILE A 70 -20.77 -37.08 -37.52
C ILE A 70 -21.18 -35.91 -38.42
N PHE A 71 -21.14 -34.67 -37.91
CA PHE A 71 -21.41 -33.48 -38.72
C PHE A 71 -20.42 -33.32 -39.89
N MET A 72 -19.13 -33.56 -39.66
CA MET A 72 -18.08 -33.47 -40.69
C MET A 72 -18.11 -34.63 -41.70
N ASP A 73 -18.74 -35.76 -41.38
CA ASP A 73 -18.92 -36.90 -42.29
C ASP A 73 -20.04 -36.66 -43.32
N VAL A 74 -20.94 -35.71 -43.09
CA VAL A 74 -22.01 -35.36 -44.04
C VAL A 74 -21.48 -34.37 -45.09
N SER A 75 -21.16 -34.90 -46.28
CA SER A 75 -20.58 -34.17 -47.41
C SER A 75 -21.39 -32.97 -47.91
N GLU A 76 -22.70 -32.92 -47.64
CA GLU A 76 -23.59 -31.80 -48.01
C GLU A 76 -23.53 -30.62 -47.01
N LEU A 77 -22.90 -30.82 -45.84
CA LEU A 77 -22.78 -29.84 -44.75
C LEU A 77 -21.34 -29.31 -44.58
N GLY A 78 -20.41 -29.66 -45.48
CA GLY A 78 -19.03 -29.20 -45.41
C GLY A 78 -18.21 -29.50 -46.68
N ARG A 79 -16.97 -28.99 -46.74
CA ARG A 79 -15.97 -29.47 -47.70
C ARG A 79 -15.34 -30.73 -47.11
N GLY A 80 -15.84 -31.91 -47.48
CA GLY A 80 -15.50 -33.25 -46.96
C GLY A 80 -14.26 -33.33 -46.06
N GLY A 81 -14.48 -33.48 -44.75
CA GLY A 81 -13.41 -33.53 -43.73
C GLY A 81 -13.11 -32.22 -42.99
N MET A 82 -13.81 -31.12 -43.31
CA MET A 82 -13.73 -29.84 -42.60
C MET A 82 -15.07 -29.42 -42.01
N LEU A 83 -15.04 -28.89 -40.79
CA LEU A 83 -16.16 -28.23 -40.13
C LEU A 83 -16.30 -26.81 -40.65
N SER A 84 -17.42 -26.47 -41.29
CA SER A 84 -17.70 -25.12 -41.80
C SER A 84 -18.60 -24.32 -40.86
N ARG A 85 -18.18 -23.10 -40.48
CA ARG A 85 -18.96 -22.20 -39.62
C ARG A 85 -20.35 -21.92 -40.18
N VAL A 86 -20.41 -21.55 -41.45
CA VAL A 86 -21.66 -21.17 -42.13
C VAL A 86 -22.61 -22.36 -42.22
N ALA A 87 -22.10 -23.53 -42.58
CA ALA A 87 -22.92 -24.74 -42.68
C ALA A 87 -23.42 -25.19 -41.30
N LEU A 88 -22.58 -25.08 -40.27
CA LEU A 88 -22.95 -25.40 -38.89
C LEU A 88 -24.05 -24.47 -38.36
N ILE A 89 -23.90 -23.15 -38.55
CA ILE A 89 -24.93 -22.17 -38.19
C ILE A 89 -26.23 -22.43 -38.95
N ASN A 90 -26.17 -22.67 -40.26
CA ASN A 90 -27.36 -22.93 -41.07
C ASN A 90 -28.04 -24.24 -40.68
N TYR A 91 -27.27 -25.27 -40.33
CA TYR A 91 -27.79 -26.53 -39.83
C TYR A 91 -28.55 -26.33 -38.51
N LEU A 92 -27.97 -25.59 -37.57
CA LEU A 92 -28.62 -25.26 -36.30
C LEU A 92 -29.90 -24.44 -36.51
N LYS A 93 -29.85 -23.40 -37.36
CA LYS A 93 -31.05 -22.59 -37.68
C LYS A 93 -32.19 -23.42 -38.27
N ARG A 94 -31.87 -24.38 -39.14
CA ARG A 94 -32.87 -25.22 -39.83
C ARG A 94 -33.43 -26.33 -38.95
N ASN A 95 -32.57 -27.01 -38.18
CA ASN A 95 -32.96 -28.19 -37.42
C ASN A 95 -33.26 -27.90 -35.95
N ARG A 96 -32.94 -26.68 -35.47
CA ARG A 96 -33.15 -26.21 -34.10
C ARG A 96 -33.61 -24.73 -34.11
N PRO A 97 -34.84 -24.43 -34.55
CA PRO A 97 -35.34 -23.05 -34.64
C PRO A 97 -35.42 -22.31 -33.30
N VAL A 98 -35.40 -23.02 -32.16
CA VAL A 98 -35.36 -22.45 -30.78
C VAL A 98 -33.92 -22.21 -30.29
N THR A 99 -32.92 -22.28 -31.17
CA THR A 99 -31.52 -22.05 -30.78
C THR A 99 -31.33 -20.62 -30.27
N ASN A 100 -30.83 -20.49 -29.03
CA ASN A 100 -30.54 -19.20 -28.40
C ASN A 100 -29.62 -18.36 -29.31
N PRO A 101 -29.95 -17.09 -29.64
CA PRO A 101 -29.09 -16.22 -30.46
C PRO A 101 -27.63 -16.12 -30.01
N LYS A 102 -27.37 -16.26 -28.70
CA LYS A 102 -26.03 -16.34 -28.12
C LYS A 102 -25.16 -17.43 -28.77
N THR A 103 -25.80 -18.50 -29.24
CA THR A 103 -25.16 -19.70 -29.81
C THR A 103 -24.31 -19.37 -31.00
N PHE A 104 -24.86 -18.52 -31.86
CA PHE A 104 -24.19 -18.12 -33.08
C PHE A 104 -23.01 -17.20 -32.76
N SER A 105 -23.12 -16.37 -31.73
CA SER A 105 -22.03 -15.51 -31.25
C SER A 105 -20.85 -16.33 -30.75
N ILE A 106 -21.13 -17.36 -29.95
CA ILE A 106 -20.15 -18.32 -29.46
C ILE A 106 -19.45 -19.04 -30.61
N ILE A 107 -20.22 -19.61 -31.54
CA ILE A 107 -19.66 -20.33 -32.69
C ILE A 107 -18.73 -19.40 -33.49
N ASN A 108 -19.11 -18.13 -33.68
CA ASN A 108 -18.25 -17.16 -34.34
C ASN A 108 -16.92 -16.96 -33.57
N SER A 109 -16.97 -16.81 -32.25
CA SER A 109 -15.78 -16.68 -31.41
C SER A 109 -14.89 -17.93 -31.43
N VAL A 110 -15.46 -19.14 -31.46
CA VAL A 110 -14.70 -20.41 -31.57
C VAL A 110 -13.90 -20.45 -32.87
N PHE A 111 -14.54 -20.14 -33.98
CA PHE A 111 -13.89 -20.16 -35.29
C PHE A 111 -12.83 -19.07 -35.41
N ALA A 112 -13.08 -17.87 -34.85
CA ALA A 112 -12.08 -16.81 -34.78
C ALA A 112 -10.85 -17.22 -33.95
N LEU A 113 -11.07 -17.82 -32.76
CA LEU A 113 -9.99 -18.33 -31.92
C LEU A 113 -9.26 -19.50 -32.57
N SER A 114 -9.99 -20.40 -33.25
CA SER A 114 -9.40 -21.51 -34.00
C SER A 114 -8.48 -21.00 -35.10
N ASN A 115 -8.92 -20.04 -35.91
CA ASN A 115 -8.06 -19.40 -36.92
C ASN A 115 -6.80 -18.77 -36.27
N LEU A 116 -6.96 -18.12 -35.12
CA LEU A 116 -5.83 -17.54 -34.39
C LEU A 116 -4.86 -18.59 -33.85
N ILE A 117 -5.32 -19.79 -33.46
CA ILE A 117 -4.48 -20.86 -32.92
C ILE A 117 -3.87 -21.73 -34.04
N THR A 118 -4.70 -22.22 -34.95
CA THR A 118 -4.34 -23.26 -35.93
C THR A 118 -3.85 -22.72 -37.27
N GLY A 119 -4.06 -21.42 -37.54
CA GLY A 119 -3.73 -20.81 -38.83
C GLY A 119 -4.65 -21.23 -39.98
N GLU A 120 -5.72 -22.00 -39.71
CA GLU A 120 -6.69 -22.40 -40.73
C GLU A 120 -7.57 -21.23 -41.17
N LYS A 121 -8.30 -21.39 -42.28
CA LYS A 121 -9.21 -20.36 -42.79
C LYS A 121 -10.28 -19.99 -41.75
N LYS A 122 -10.58 -18.70 -41.61
CA LYS A 122 -11.52 -18.12 -40.61
C LYS A 122 -12.86 -18.86 -40.42
N ASP A 123 -13.38 -19.51 -41.46
CA ASP A 123 -14.68 -20.20 -41.43
C ASP A 123 -14.59 -21.73 -41.44
N PHE A 124 -13.39 -22.31 -41.29
CA PHE A 124 -13.15 -23.75 -41.42
C PHE A 124 -12.20 -24.29 -40.35
N ILE A 125 -12.49 -25.49 -39.85
CA ILE A 125 -11.62 -26.26 -38.96
C ILE A 125 -11.49 -27.67 -39.51
N THR A 126 -10.29 -28.19 -39.74
CA THR A 126 -10.10 -29.57 -40.20
C THR A 126 -10.44 -30.58 -39.11
N ARG A 127 -10.82 -31.80 -39.50
CA ARG A 127 -11.05 -32.91 -38.56
C ARG A 127 -9.89 -33.14 -37.59
N ARG A 128 -8.65 -33.04 -38.09
CA ARG A 128 -7.44 -33.15 -37.27
C ARG A 128 -7.44 -32.12 -36.14
N ASN A 129 -7.73 -30.86 -36.47
CA ASN A 129 -7.73 -29.78 -35.50
C ASN A 129 -8.95 -29.80 -34.59
N VAL A 130 -10.12 -30.27 -35.06
CA VAL A 130 -11.27 -30.54 -34.19
C VAL A 130 -10.90 -31.55 -33.10
N ALA A 131 -10.31 -32.70 -33.47
CA ALA A 131 -9.88 -33.71 -32.51
C ALA A 131 -8.83 -33.16 -31.52
N ALA A 132 -7.90 -32.34 -32.01
CA ALA A 132 -6.85 -31.79 -31.19
C ALA A 132 -7.35 -30.67 -30.24
N ILE A 133 -8.30 -29.83 -30.68
CA ILE A 133 -9.01 -28.85 -29.83
C ILE A 133 -9.80 -29.58 -28.74
N ILE A 134 -10.51 -30.66 -29.07
CA ILE A 134 -11.19 -31.49 -28.06
C ILE A 134 -10.19 -32.07 -27.06
N GLY A 135 -9.03 -32.55 -27.52
CA GLY A 135 -7.95 -33.03 -26.65
C GLY A 135 -7.43 -31.96 -25.70
N LEU A 136 -7.30 -30.72 -26.17
CA LEU A 136 -6.98 -29.56 -25.33
C LEU A 136 -8.06 -29.31 -24.28
N VAL A 137 -9.35 -29.29 -24.66
CA VAL A 137 -10.46 -29.05 -23.74
C VAL A 137 -10.50 -30.12 -22.63
N ARG A 138 -10.23 -31.39 -22.94
CA ARG A 138 -10.09 -32.45 -21.92
C ARG A 138 -8.94 -32.18 -20.96
N THR A 139 -7.76 -31.88 -21.49
CA THR A 139 -6.55 -31.61 -20.70
C THR A 139 -6.79 -30.41 -19.76
N PHE A 140 -7.40 -29.37 -20.31
CA PHE A 140 -7.80 -28.19 -19.58
C PHE A 140 -8.83 -28.50 -18.50
N ASN A 141 -9.91 -29.24 -18.76
CA ASN A 141 -10.90 -29.61 -17.73
C ASN A 141 -10.24 -30.29 -16.54
N PHE A 142 -9.40 -31.29 -16.82
CA PHE A 142 -8.72 -32.06 -15.80
C PHE A 142 -7.83 -31.16 -14.90
N HIS A 143 -6.96 -30.36 -15.50
CA HIS A 143 -6.01 -29.54 -14.73
C HIS A 143 -6.62 -28.26 -14.14
N ALA A 144 -7.55 -27.62 -14.85
CA ALA A 144 -8.18 -26.39 -14.41
C ALA A 144 -9.13 -26.63 -13.23
N GLN A 145 -9.87 -27.74 -13.22
CA GLN A 145 -10.72 -28.11 -12.09
C GLN A 145 -9.91 -28.38 -10.83
N ASP A 146 -8.86 -29.18 -10.95
CA ASP A 146 -7.99 -29.53 -9.84
C ASP A 146 -7.26 -28.30 -9.27
N SER A 147 -6.82 -27.40 -10.15
CA SER A 147 -6.23 -26.11 -9.76
C SER A 147 -7.27 -25.21 -9.11
N TYR A 148 -8.47 -25.07 -9.67
CA TYR A 148 -9.47 -24.14 -9.16
C TYR A 148 -9.97 -24.54 -7.77
N ASN A 149 -10.44 -25.77 -7.59
CA ASN A 149 -11.05 -26.21 -6.33
C ASN A 149 -10.09 -26.18 -5.14
N ASN A 150 -8.82 -26.51 -5.38
CA ASN A 150 -7.82 -26.63 -4.30
C ASN A 150 -6.98 -25.36 -4.11
N THR A 151 -6.98 -24.43 -5.08
CA THR A 151 -6.10 -23.25 -5.03
C THR A 151 -6.89 -21.95 -5.23
N PHE A 152 -7.18 -21.54 -6.46
CA PHE A 152 -7.81 -20.25 -6.78
C PHE A 152 -9.20 -20.04 -6.15
N GLY A 153 -9.97 -21.10 -5.97
CA GLY A 153 -11.29 -21.09 -5.35
C GLY A 153 -11.26 -21.25 -3.83
N SER A 154 -10.09 -21.54 -3.24
CA SER A 154 -9.94 -21.76 -1.81
C SER A 154 -9.73 -20.45 -1.06
N SER A 155 -10.56 -20.20 -0.07
CA SER A 155 -10.40 -19.12 0.91
C SER A 155 -9.68 -19.58 2.19
N ALA A 156 -9.21 -20.84 2.22
CA ALA A 156 -8.52 -21.39 3.38
C ALA A 156 -7.18 -20.67 3.60
N PRO A 157 -6.86 -20.29 4.84
CA PRO A 157 -5.59 -19.65 5.15
C PRO A 157 -4.42 -20.61 4.82
N ALA A 158 -3.32 -20.06 4.32
CA ALA A 158 -2.11 -20.82 4.01
C ALA A 158 -0.85 -20.08 4.47
N ASN A 159 0.13 -20.82 4.97
CA ASN A 159 1.49 -20.32 5.15
C ASN A 159 2.29 -20.44 3.82
N LEU A 160 3.50 -19.89 3.79
CA LEU A 160 4.34 -19.90 2.58
C LEU A 160 4.57 -21.32 2.02
N PRO A 161 4.99 -22.34 2.80
CA PRO A 161 5.23 -23.69 2.25
C PRO A 161 4.00 -24.34 1.62
N LEU A 162 2.82 -24.19 2.24
CA LEU A 162 1.58 -24.69 1.66
C LEU A 162 1.22 -23.93 0.38
N HIS A 163 1.47 -22.63 0.35
CA HIS A 163 1.25 -21.79 -0.84
C HIS A 163 2.20 -22.16 -1.98
N GLU A 164 3.47 -22.46 -1.72
CA GLU A 164 4.42 -22.98 -2.71
C GLU A 164 3.96 -24.31 -3.31
N ILE A 165 3.37 -25.20 -2.51
CA ILE A 165 2.75 -26.44 -3.01
C ILE A 165 1.60 -26.10 -3.97
N HIS A 166 0.76 -25.11 -3.64
CA HIS A 166 -0.31 -24.65 -4.53
C HIS A 166 0.26 -24.04 -5.82
N ARG A 167 1.31 -23.22 -5.74
CA ARG A 167 2.02 -22.64 -6.89
C ARG A 167 2.53 -23.74 -7.82
N LYS A 168 3.28 -24.71 -7.27
CA LYS A 168 3.79 -25.86 -8.03
C LYS A 168 2.67 -26.67 -8.69
N LYS A 169 1.55 -26.87 -8.01
CA LYS A 169 0.38 -27.56 -8.56
C LYS A 169 -0.20 -26.83 -9.76
N VAL A 170 -0.35 -25.50 -9.66
CA VAL A 170 -0.78 -24.63 -10.77
C VAL A 170 0.24 -24.65 -11.91
N GLU A 171 1.54 -24.58 -11.62
CA GLU A 171 2.60 -24.67 -12.64
C GLU A 171 2.59 -26.01 -13.39
N VAL A 172 2.40 -27.13 -12.69
CA VAL A 172 2.30 -28.46 -13.32
C VAL A 172 1.06 -28.55 -14.23
N GLY A 173 -0.10 -28.14 -13.72
CA GLY A 173 -1.34 -28.17 -14.49
C GLY A 173 -1.31 -27.26 -15.71
N SER A 174 -0.77 -26.05 -15.56
CA SER A 174 -0.60 -25.09 -16.65
C SER A 174 0.46 -25.53 -17.66
N THR A 175 1.52 -26.23 -17.23
CA THR A 175 2.50 -26.83 -18.14
C THR A 175 1.85 -27.90 -19.01
N ALA A 176 0.99 -28.75 -18.44
CA ALA A 176 0.24 -29.73 -19.22
C ALA A 176 -0.71 -29.07 -20.24
N ILE A 177 -1.38 -27.98 -19.85
CA ILE A 177 -2.21 -27.16 -20.76
C ILE A 177 -1.36 -26.54 -21.88
N LYS A 178 -0.20 -25.97 -21.55
CA LYS A 178 0.77 -25.44 -22.52
C LYS A 178 1.19 -26.50 -23.54
N LEU A 179 1.59 -27.69 -23.08
CA LEU A 179 1.99 -28.79 -23.97
C LEU A 179 0.83 -29.27 -24.85
N ALA A 180 -0.41 -29.20 -24.39
CA ALA A 180 -1.58 -29.49 -25.21
C ALA A 180 -1.84 -28.40 -26.26
N LEU A 181 -1.61 -27.12 -25.92
CA LEU A 181 -1.71 -25.99 -26.84
C LEU A 181 -0.62 -26.03 -27.93
N GLU A 182 0.61 -26.36 -27.59
CA GLU A 182 1.73 -26.46 -28.53
C GLU A 182 1.49 -27.50 -29.63
N LYS A 183 0.70 -28.54 -29.36
CA LYS A 183 0.33 -29.56 -30.37
C LYS A 183 -0.59 -29.04 -31.47
N ILE A 184 -1.32 -27.95 -31.21
CA ILE A 184 -2.30 -27.36 -32.14
C ILE A 184 -1.92 -25.97 -32.66
N TYR A 185 -1.02 -25.30 -31.96
CA TYR A 185 -0.60 -23.95 -32.27
C TYR A 185 0.35 -23.93 -33.48
N VAL A 186 0.03 -23.09 -34.47
CA VAL A 186 0.85 -22.88 -35.67
C VAL A 186 1.46 -21.48 -35.61
N ALA A 187 2.76 -21.43 -35.31
CA ALA A 187 3.54 -20.20 -35.18
C ALA A 187 3.94 -19.61 -36.55
N ASP A 188 4.54 -20.42 -37.42
CA ASP A 188 4.94 -19.99 -38.76
C ASP A 188 3.76 -20.06 -39.72
N ARG A 189 3.44 -18.91 -40.33
CA ARG A 189 2.34 -18.74 -41.28
C ARG A 189 2.80 -18.16 -42.61
N GLY A 190 4.07 -18.33 -42.97
CA GLY A 190 4.60 -17.85 -44.24
C GLY A 190 4.49 -16.33 -44.42
N GLY A 191 4.58 -15.57 -43.32
CA GLY A 191 4.49 -14.11 -43.30
C GLY A 191 3.08 -13.53 -43.05
N GLU A 192 2.03 -14.35 -42.97
CA GLU A 192 0.69 -13.86 -42.62
C GLU A 192 0.53 -13.61 -41.11
N ILE A 193 -0.07 -12.47 -40.74
CA ILE A 193 -0.43 -12.16 -39.34
C ILE A 193 -1.93 -12.18 -39.16
N HIS A 194 -2.43 -13.20 -38.47
CA HIS A 194 -3.83 -13.27 -38.06
C HIS A 194 -4.03 -12.57 -36.71
N TYR A 195 -5.11 -11.81 -36.60
CA TYR A 195 -5.50 -11.03 -35.42
C TYR A 195 -6.99 -11.21 -35.12
N VAL A 196 -7.36 -11.06 -33.87
CA VAL A 196 -8.77 -11.01 -33.44
C VAL A 196 -8.96 -9.90 -32.40
N GLU A 197 -10.12 -9.24 -32.42
CA GLU A 197 -10.50 -8.30 -31.37
C GLU A 197 -10.91 -9.07 -30.10
N ILE A 198 -10.25 -8.75 -28.98
CA ILE A 198 -10.44 -9.45 -27.70
C ILE A 198 -11.88 -9.30 -27.22
N MET A 199 -12.46 -8.11 -27.33
CA MET A 199 -13.83 -7.87 -26.89
C MET A 199 -14.88 -8.52 -27.78
N GLU A 200 -14.62 -8.73 -29.07
CA GLU A 200 -15.52 -9.54 -29.92
C GLU A 200 -15.58 -10.99 -29.44
N ILE A 201 -14.42 -11.58 -29.14
CA ILE A 201 -14.33 -12.93 -28.57
C ILE A 201 -15.13 -12.99 -27.26
N ILE A 202 -14.82 -12.09 -26.32
CA ILE A 202 -15.37 -12.10 -24.97
C ILE A 202 -16.88 -11.80 -24.97
N LYS A 203 -17.36 -10.82 -25.74
CA LYS A 203 -18.80 -10.53 -25.89
C LYS A 203 -19.54 -11.71 -26.51
N GLY A 204 -18.88 -12.47 -27.39
CA GLY A 204 -19.44 -13.71 -27.91
C GLY A 204 -19.78 -14.73 -26.82
N PHE A 205 -18.98 -14.75 -25.74
CA PHE A 205 -19.19 -15.64 -24.60
C PHE A 205 -19.99 -15.01 -23.45
N LEU A 206 -19.93 -13.69 -23.27
CA LEU A 206 -20.57 -12.96 -22.17
C LEU A 206 -21.53 -11.86 -22.65
N PRO A 207 -22.51 -12.14 -23.52
CA PRO A 207 -23.31 -11.10 -24.18
C PRO A 207 -24.18 -10.28 -23.22
N ASP A 208 -24.56 -10.84 -22.06
CA ASP A 208 -25.51 -10.22 -21.13
C ASP A 208 -24.86 -9.88 -19.76
N ASN A 209 -23.54 -9.75 -19.68
CA ASN A 209 -22.82 -9.47 -18.44
C ASN A 209 -22.02 -8.17 -18.54
N GLU A 210 -22.73 -7.04 -18.67
CA GLU A 210 -22.14 -5.72 -18.84
C GLU A 210 -21.14 -5.36 -17.75
N GLU A 211 -21.44 -5.68 -16.49
CA GLU A 211 -20.54 -5.43 -15.36
C GLU A 211 -19.20 -6.16 -15.55
N THR A 212 -19.23 -7.43 -15.96
CA THR A 212 -17.97 -8.16 -16.17
C THR A 212 -17.27 -7.74 -17.45
N LEU A 213 -18.01 -7.43 -18.51
CA LEU A 213 -17.44 -6.88 -19.74
C LEU A 213 -16.68 -5.58 -19.45
N ALA A 214 -17.26 -4.68 -18.63
CA ALA A 214 -16.60 -3.46 -18.21
C ALA A 214 -15.35 -3.70 -17.35
N LYS A 215 -15.35 -4.72 -16.48
CA LYS A 215 -14.16 -5.12 -15.71
C LYS A 215 -13.05 -5.68 -16.60
N ILE A 216 -13.41 -6.53 -17.55
CA ILE A 216 -12.48 -7.11 -18.53
C ILE A 216 -11.88 -6.01 -19.40
N GLU A 217 -12.71 -5.13 -19.95
CA GLU A 217 -12.27 -4.01 -20.78
C GLU A 217 -11.29 -3.11 -20.01
N GLY A 218 -11.58 -2.84 -18.73
CA GLY A 218 -10.72 -2.05 -17.86
C GLY A 218 -9.33 -2.64 -17.64
N VAL A 219 -9.15 -3.97 -17.76
CA VAL A 219 -7.84 -4.63 -17.56
C VAL A 219 -7.14 -5.00 -18.86
N LEU A 220 -7.67 -4.63 -20.04
CA LEU A 220 -7.02 -4.96 -21.31
C LEU A 220 -5.64 -4.33 -21.45
N PHE A 221 -5.32 -3.24 -20.74
CA PHE A 221 -3.96 -2.69 -20.73
C PHE A 221 -2.92 -3.72 -20.20
N VAL A 222 -3.32 -4.65 -19.33
CA VAL A 222 -2.45 -5.75 -18.85
C VAL A 222 -2.03 -6.66 -20.00
N LYS A 223 -2.88 -6.86 -21.02
CA LYS A 223 -2.48 -7.56 -22.25
C LYS A 223 -1.30 -6.85 -22.91
N LYS A 224 -1.33 -5.52 -23.01
CA LYS A 224 -0.21 -4.77 -23.60
C LYS A 224 1.03 -4.82 -22.71
N ILE A 225 0.90 -4.84 -21.39
CA ILE A 225 2.04 -5.02 -20.49
C ILE A 225 2.72 -6.38 -20.78
N VAL A 226 1.96 -7.47 -20.71
CA VAL A 226 2.48 -8.85 -20.81
C VAL A 226 2.83 -9.25 -22.24
N MET A 227 1.92 -9.02 -23.18
CA MET A 227 2.00 -9.47 -24.58
C MET A 227 2.24 -8.33 -25.59
N GLY A 228 2.22 -7.06 -25.18
CA GLY A 228 2.42 -5.88 -26.06
C GLY A 228 1.49 -5.78 -27.25
N GLY A 229 1.98 -5.09 -28.29
CA GLY A 229 1.18 -4.70 -29.45
C GLY A 229 -0.01 -3.83 -29.07
N ASP A 230 -1.13 -4.02 -29.77
CA ASP A 230 -2.35 -3.24 -29.54
C ASP A 230 -3.15 -3.75 -28.32
N ILE A 231 -3.84 -2.85 -27.63
CA ILE A 231 -4.59 -3.14 -26.40
C ILE A 231 -5.84 -3.99 -26.71
N LYS A 232 -6.49 -3.74 -27.85
CA LYS A 232 -7.81 -4.31 -28.16
C LYS A 232 -7.73 -5.60 -28.95
N THR A 233 -6.65 -5.81 -29.68
CA THR A 233 -6.46 -6.98 -30.53
C THR A 233 -5.39 -7.90 -29.97
N ILE A 234 -5.49 -9.19 -30.30
CA ILE A 234 -4.45 -10.19 -30.06
C ILE A 234 -4.10 -10.88 -31.38
N ASN A 235 -2.81 -10.96 -31.68
CA ASN A 235 -2.31 -11.71 -32.84
C ASN A 235 -1.71 -13.06 -32.45
N HIS A 236 -1.49 -13.92 -33.44
CA HIS A 236 -0.98 -15.28 -33.18
C HIS A 236 0.42 -15.30 -32.56
N MET A 237 1.31 -14.33 -32.82
CA MET A 237 2.64 -14.25 -32.21
C MET A 237 2.55 -13.89 -30.72
N GLU A 238 1.70 -12.91 -30.38
CA GLU A 238 1.40 -12.52 -29.00
C GLU A 238 0.77 -13.67 -28.21
N LEU A 239 -0.12 -14.43 -28.87
CA LEU A 239 -0.72 -15.62 -28.28
C LEU A 239 0.31 -16.72 -28.04
N GLY A 240 1.25 -16.93 -28.96
CA GLY A 240 2.37 -17.85 -28.77
C GLY A 240 3.23 -17.48 -27.56
N PHE A 241 3.55 -16.19 -27.41
CA PHE A 241 4.27 -15.67 -26.25
C PHE A 241 3.51 -15.90 -24.94
N LEU A 242 2.19 -15.68 -24.94
CA LEU A 242 1.33 -15.97 -23.79
C LEU A 242 1.38 -17.45 -23.40
N PHE A 243 1.33 -18.37 -24.37
CA PHE A 243 1.39 -19.80 -24.12
C PHE A 243 2.74 -20.24 -23.55
N GLU A 244 3.83 -19.68 -24.08
CA GLU A 244 5.18 -19.95 -23.61
C GLU A 244 5.33 -19.65 -22.11
N HIS A 245 4.74 -18.53 -21.66
CA HIS A 245 4.84 -17.99 -20.30
C HIS A 245 3.62 -18.34 -19.41
N LEU A 246 2.66 -19.11 -19.91
CA LEU A 246 1.41 -19.42 -19.22
C LEU A 246 1.61 -19.96 -17.79
N PRO A 247 2.56 -20.88 -17.51
CA PRO A 247 2.74 -21.40 -16.15
C PRO A 247 3.17 -20.35 -15.13
N LYS A 248 4.09 -19.46 -15.52
CA LYS A 248 4.57 -18.39 -14.65
C LYS A 248 3.52 -17.30 -14.47
N LEU A 249 2.82 -16.92 -15.53
CA LEU A 249 1.72 -15.97 -15.44
C LEU A 249 0.59 -16.45 -14.52
N LEU A 250 0.20 -17.73 -14.62
CA LEU A 250 -0.83 -18.27 -13.73
C LEU A 250 -0.38 -18.37 -12.27
N SER A 251 0.93 -18.56 -12.02
CA SER A 251 1.49 -18.51 -10.67
C SER A 251 1.40 -17.11 -10.09
N LEU A 252 1.84 -16.08 -10.83
CA LEU A 252 1.70 -14.68 -10.41
C LEU A 252 0.24 -14.28 -10.15
N VAL A 253 -0.70 -14.78 -10.97
CA VAL A 253 -2.14 -14.56 -10.74
C VAL A 253 -2.61 -15.29 -9.47
N LEU A 254 -2.13 -16.50 -9.22
CA LEU A 254 -2.45 -17.24 -7.98
C LEU A 254 -1.96 -16.46 -6.76
N ASP A 255 -0.74 -15.96 -6.82
CA ASP A 255 -0.07 -15.16 -5.79
C ASP A 255 -0.91 -13.93 -5.45
N GLY A 256 -1.32 -13.15 -6.45
CA GLY A 256 -2.20 -11.99 -6.26
C GLY A 256 -3.60 -12.34 -5.72
N VAL A 257 -4.23 -13.42 -6.20
CA VAL A 257 -5.57 -13.84 -5.75
C VAL A 257 -5.53 -14.35 -4.31
N ARG A 258 -4.49 -15.08 -3.94
CA ARG A 258 -4.37 -15.72 -2.62
C ARG A 258 -3.74 -14.83 -1.57
N TYR A 259 -3.05 -13.75 -1.93
CA TYR A 259 -2.32 -12.88 -1.00
C TYR A 259 -3.08 -12.58 0.31
N LYS A 260 -4.36 -12.20 0.23
CA LYS A 260 -5.20 -11.88 1.41
C LYS A 260 -5.50 -13.07 2.34
N HIS A 261 -5.26 -14.28 1.87
CA HIS A 261 -5.44 -15.55 2.58
C HIS A 261 -4.09 -16.13 3.03
N LEU A 262 -2.97 -15.44 2.78
CA LEU A 262 -1.66 -15.89 3.22
C LEU A 262 -1.33 -15.33 4.60
N THR A 263 -0.79 -16.18 5.47
CA THR A 263 -0.20 -15.77 6.74
C THR A 263 1.32 -15.84 6.57
N LEU A 264 1.91 -14.70 6.21
CA LEU A 264 3.34 -14.58 5.91
C LEU A 264 4.06 -13.79 7.00
N LYS A 265 5.22 -14.29 7.42
CA LYS A 265 6.20 -13.47 8.14
C LYS A 265 6.85 -12.46 7.19
N GLN A 266 7.55 -11.46 7.71
CA GLN A 266 8.11 -10.40 6.88
C GLN A 266 9.19 -10.89 5.90
N ASP A 267 10.04 -11.83 6.31
CA ASP A 267 11.05 -12.47 5.46
C ASP A 267 10.41 -13.36 4.38
N GLU A 268 9.36 -14.10 4.74
CA GLU A 268 8.54 -14.87 3.79
C GLU A 268 7.87 -13.94 2.76
N LEU A 269 7.30 -12.81 3.21
CA LEU A 269 6.72 -11.79 2.36
C LEU A 269 7.76 -11.15 1.42
N MET A 270 8.95 -10.86 1.91
CA MET A 270 10.04 -10.31 1.09
C MET A 270 10.53 -11.30 0.06
N THR A 271 10.63 -12.59 0.42
CA THR A 271 10.97 -13.68 -0.52
C THR A 271 9.92 -13.75 -1.63
N PHE A 272 8.65 -13.83 -1.22
CA PHE A 272 7.50 -13.86 -2.11
C PHE A 272 7.49 -12.67 -3.11
N MET A 273 7.64 -11.43 -2.61
CA MET A 273 7.68 -10.24 -3.45
C MET A 273 8.90 -10.19 -4.38
N LYS A 274 10.07 -10.64 -3.91
CA LYS A 274 11.31 -10.67 -4.70
C LYS A 274 11.19 -11.64 -5.87
N GLU A 275 10.67 -12.85 -5.62
CA GLU A 275 10.48 -13.88 -6.64
C GLU A 275 9.45 -13.44 -7.68
N ASP A 276 8.32 -12.86 -7.25
CA ASP A 276 7.29 -12.37 -8.16
C ASP A 276 7.76 -11.18 -9.00
N ALA A 277 8.53 -10.26 -8.40
CA ALA A 277 9.15 -9.16 -9.12
C ALA A 277 10.12 -9.66 -10.19
N GLN A 278 10.90 -10.70 -9.88
CA GLN A 278 11.84 -11.31 -10.83
C GLN A 278 11.11 -12.06 -11.96
N ASP A 279 10.11 -12.89 -11.63
CA ASP A 279 9.31 -13.62 -12.61
C ASP A 279 8.58 -12.63 -13.54
N LEU A 280 8.01 -11.55 -12.99
CA LEU A 280 7.41 -10.49 -13.77
C LEU A 280 8.44 -9.79 -14.68
N ALA A 281 9.60 -9.40 -14.15
CA ALA A 281 10.66 -8.77 -14.96
C ALA A 281 11.08 -9.65 -16.14
N ASN A 282 11.28 -10.95 -15.90
CA ASN A 282 11.69 -11.92 -16.91
C ASN A 282 10.67 -12.03 -18.05
N ILE A 283 9.37 -11.92 -17.74
CA ILE A 283 8.29 -11.95 -18.74
C ILE A 283 8.25 -10.61 -19.50
N LEU A 284 8.27 -9.48 -18.78
CA LEU A 284 8.06 -8.16 -19.37
C LEU A 284 9.19 -7.74 -20.31
N PHE A 285 10.42 -8.05 -19.95
CA PHE A 285 11.64 -7.67 -20.66
C PHE A 285 12.29 -8.85 -21.39
N HIS A 286 11.50 -9.88 -21.70
CA HIS A 286 11.99 -11.05 -22.41
C HIS A 286 12.60 -10.65 -23.78
N PRO A 287 13.81 -11.14 -24.16
CA PRO A 287 14.51 -10.69 -25.38
C PRO A 287 13.71 -10.84 -26.68
N SER A 288 12.83 -11.85 -26.78
CA SER A 288 11.97 -12.07 -27.96
C SER A 288 10.99 -10.92 -28.24
N ARG A 289 10.86 -9.98 -27.29
CA ARG A 289 9.95 -8.83 -27.34
C ARG A 289 10.59 -7.58 -27.92
N GLY A 290 11.91 -7.60 -28.16
CA GLY A 290 12.68 -6.41 -28.52
C GLY A 290 12.78 -5.40 -27.38
N ASP A 291 13.35 -4.23 -27.68
CA ASP A 291 13.50 -3.15 -26.70
C ASP A 291 12.17 -2.38 -26.54
N ARG A 292 11.57 -2.50 -25.36
CA ARG A 292 10.28 -1.86 -25.00
C ARG A 292 10.44 -0.70 -24.02
N ARG A 293 11.65 -0.24 -23.75
CA ARG A 293 11.93 0.76 -22.70
C ARG A 293 11.15 2.06 -22.91
N PHE A 294 11.00 2.51 -24.15
CA PHE A 294 10.30 3.76 -24.46
C PHE A 294 8.83 3.57 -24.87
N GLU A 295 8.31 2.34 -24.81
CA GLU A 295 6.92 2.06 -25.16
C GLU A 295 5.99 2.52 -24.03
N GLY A 296 5.00 3.37 -24.34
CA GLY A 296 3.91 3.70 -23.42
C GLY A 296 2.98 2.50 -23.23
N LEU A 297 3.00 1.89 -22.04
CA LEU A 297 2.26 0.67 -21.74
C LEU A 297 0.82 0.96 -21.31
N PHE A 298 0.63 1.88 -20.36
CA PHE A 298 -0.69 2.27 -19.84
C PHE A 298 -0.63 3.65 -19.19
N SER A 299 -1.77 4.34 -19.07
CA SER A 299 -1.84 5.54 -18.22
C SER A 299 -2.09 5.13 -16.76
N VAL A 300 -1.49 5.86 -15.82
CA VAL A 300 -1.68 5.61 -14.37
C VAL A 300 -3.17 5.65 -14.01
N ASP A 301 -3.94 6.53 -14.64
CA ASP A 301 -5.38 6.65 -14.43
C ASP A 301 -6.15 5.38 -14.83
N THR A 302 -5.81 4.79 -15.98
CA THR A 302 -6.44 3.53 -16.41
C THR A 302 -6.14 2.39 -15.43
N ALA A 303 -4.93 2.32 -14.89
CA ALA A 303 -4.58 1.30 -13.91
C ALA A 303 -5.35 1.47 -12.59
N ILE A 304 -5.46 2.71 -12.09
CA ILE A 304 -6.23 3.03 -10.88
C ILE A 304 -7.71 2.67 -11.08
N ASP A 305 -8.31 3.13 -12.18
CA ASP A 305 -9.72 2.88 -12.47
C ASP A 305 -10.00 1.37 -12.62
N ALA A 306 -9.06 0.63 -13.19
CA ALA A 306 -9.16 -0.82 -13.30
C ALA A 306 -9.15 -1.50 -11.94
N ILE A 307 -8.22 -1.12 -11.04
CA ILE A 307 -8.11 -1.69 -9.69
C ILE A 307 -9.38 -1.37 -8.89
N ASP A 308 -9.87 -0.14 -8.92
CA ASP A 308 -11.05 0.30 -8.18
C ASP A 308 -12.32 -0.46 -8.58
N ARG A 309 -12.43 -0.92 -9.84
CA ARG A 309 -13.55 -1.76 -10.30
C ARG A 309 -13.57 -3.15 -9.64
N PHE A 310 -12.44 -3.63 -9.11
CA PHE A 310 -12.38 -4.90 -8.37
C PHE A 310 -12.59 -4.72 -6.87
N ILE A 311 -12.55 -3.48 -6.37
CA ILE A 311 -12.74 -3.15 -4.96
C ILE A 311 -14.21 -2.78 -4.74
N LYS A 312 -14.91 -3.60 -3.95
CA LYS A 312 -16.34 -3.37 -3.63
C LYS A 312 -16.56 -2.24 -2.63
N ASP A 313 -15.57 -2.00 -1.76
CA ASP A 313 -15.66 -1.05 -0.66
C ASP A 313 -15.08 0.29 -1.10
N ASP A 314 -15.94 1.31 -1.25
CA ASP A 314 -15.55 2.64 -1.71
C ASP A 314 -14.49 3.28 -0.80
N SER A 315 -14.50 2.98 0.51
CA SER A 315 -13.50 3.49 1.46
C SER A 315 -12.08 2.97 1.17
N LYS A 316 -11.97 1.82 0.49
CA LYS A 316 -10.72 1.14 0.15
C LYS A 316 -10.27 1.38 -1.28
N LYS A 317 -11.01 2.17 -2.07
CA LYS A 317 -10.62 2.52 -3.43
C LYS A 317 -9.35 3.38 -3.43
N PHE A 318 -8.48 3.13 -4.40
CA PHE A 318 -7.22 3.84 -4.61
C PHE A 318 -7.41 5.16 -5.36
N GLY A 319 -8.55 5.35 -6.04
CA GLY A 319 -8.86 6.56 -6.80
C GLY A 319 -8.73 7.86 -6.01
N LYS A 320 -8.92 7.82 -4.69
CA LYS A 320 -8.73 8.96 -3.79
C LYS A 320 -7.26 9.38 -3.63
N TYR A 321 -6.32 8.43 -3.78
CA TYR A 321 -4.87 8.67 -3.74
C TYR A 321 -4.25 8.89 -5.12
N ARG A 322 -5.03 9.27 -6.14
CA ARG A 322 -4.56 9.36 -7.53
C ARG A 322 -3.37 10.31 -7.72
N VAL A 323 -3.39 11.49 -7.10
CA VAL A 323 -2.29 12.45 -7.18
C VAL A 323 -1.05 11.89 -6.50
N LEU A 324 -1.18 11.34 -5.29
CA LEU A 324 -0.10 10.63 -4.60
C LEU A 324 0.50 9.47 -5.41
N ILE A 325 -0.31 8.63 -6.07
CA ILE A 325 0.19 7.52 -6.91
C ILE A 325 0.97 8.04 -8.13
N LYS A 326 0.47 9.09 -8.79
CA LYS A 326 1.17 9.74 -9.91
C LYS A 326 2.51 10.33 -9.46
N GLU A 327 2.54 10.99 -8.31
CA GLU A 327 3.78 11.53 -7.74
C GLU A 327 4.75 10.46 -7.27
N ALA A 328 4.25 9.38 -6.65
CA ALA A 328 5.07 8.23 -6.28
C ALA A 328 5.77 7.63 -7.51
N LYS A 329 5.07 7.51 -8.65
CA LYS A 329 5.69 7.13 -9.92
C LYS A 329 6.86 8.07 -10.25
N TYR A 330 6.69 9.38 -10.21
CA TYR A 330 7.77 10.33 -10.54
C TYR A 330 8.96 10.21 -9.59
N ILE A 331 8.72 10.15 -8.28
CA ILE A 331 9.75 9.99 -7.24
C ILE A 331 10.56 8.70 -7.48
N LEU A 332 9.88 7.64 -7.91
CA LEU A 332 10.52 6.35 -8.17
C LEU A 332 11.23 6.30 -9.53
N THR A 333 10.70 6.90 -10.59
CA THR A 333 11.23 6.65 -11.96
C THR A 333 12.07 7.77 -12.54
N LYS A 334 11.89 9.02 -12.11
CA LYS A 334 12.62 10.17 -12.66
C LYS A 334 13.87 10.51 -11.83
N GLU A 335 14.79 11.22 -12.48
CA GLU A 335 15.95 11.85 -11.85
C GLU A 335 15.66 13.34 -11.61
N LYS A 336 16.49 13.97 -10.78
CA LYS A 336 16.32 15.38 -10.39
C LYS A 336 16.25 16.30 -11.63
N ASN A 337 15.32 17.26 -11.59
CA ASN A 337 15.11 18.33 -12.60
C ASN A 337 14.53 17.93 -13.97
N THR A 338 13.97 16.73 -14.16
CA THR A 338 13.13 16.52 -15.34
C THR A 338 11.79 17.22 -15.12
N THR A 339 11.55 18.32 -15.83
CA THR A 339 10.23 18.95 -15.89
C THR A 339 9.21 17.92 -16.37
N PRO A 340 8.08 17.72 -15.67
CA PRO A 340 7.02 16.85 -16.15
C PRO A 340 6.57 17.33 -17.52
N ILE A 341 6.72 16.49 -18.54
CA ILE A 341 6.16 16.75 -19.86
C ILE A 341 4.68 16.38 -19.77
N PRO A 342 3.72 17.14 -20.32
CA PRO A 342 2.27 16.86 -20.21
C PRO A 342 1.82 15.47 -20.68
N THR A 343 2.69 14.71 -21.36
CA THR A 343 2.48 13.30 -21.75
C THR A 343 2.90 12.28 -20.67
N ASP A 344 3.39 12.72 -19.51
CA ASP A 344 4.02 11.88 -18.47
C ASP A 344 3.03 11.06 -17.61
N ASP A 345 1.71 11.10 -17.84
CA ASP A 345 0.77 10.20 -17.16
C ASP A 345 0.91 8.73 -17.60
N TRP A 346 1.65 8.48 -18.68
CA TRP A 346 1.92 7.13 -19.21
C TRP A 346 3.07 6.43 -18.51
N MET A 347 2.84 5.20 -18.06
CA MET A 347 3.89 4.29 -17.61
C MET A 347 4.61 3.71 -18.83
N THR A 348 5.90 4.02 -18.98
CA THR A 348 6.74 3.41 -20.02
C THR A 348 7.31 2.07 -19.56
N GLY A 349 7.86 1.28 -20.50
CA GLY A 349 8.60 0.07 -20.15
C GLY A 349 9.78 0.34 -19.21
N GLN A 350 10.51 1.44 -19.42
CA GLN A 350 11.62 1.87 -18.57
C GLN A 350 11.16 2.28 -17.17
N ASP A 351 10.02 2.97 -17.07
CA ASP A 351 9.43 3.30 -15.77
C ASP A 351 9.12 2.02 -15.00
N LEU A 352 8.51 1.03 -15.67
CA LEU A 352 8.12 -0.24 -15.04
C LEU A 352 9.35 -1.06 -14.62
N GLU A 353 10.40 -1.07 -15.44
CA GLU A 353 11.69 -1.68 -15.12
C GLU A 353 12.28 -1.08 -13.85
N LYS A 354 12.28 0.26 -13.73
CA LYS A 354 12.77 0.97 -12.55
C LYS A 354 11.94 0.63 -11.30
N VAL A 355 10.61 0.63 -11.39
CA VAL A 355 9.74 0.28 -10.26
C VAL A 355 9.99 -1.16 -9.80
N ILE A 356 10.08 -2.12 -10.72
CA ILE A 356 10.37 -3.51 -10.39
C ILE A 356 11.77 -3.65 -9.76
N SER A 357 12.77 -2.92 -10.28
CA SER A 357 14.12 -2.86 -9.71
C SER A 357 14.12 -2.32 -8.27
N HIS A 358 13.32 -1.29 -7.97
CA HIS A 358 13.17 -0.79 -6.61
C HIS A 358 12.61 -1.84 -5.66
N VAL A 359 11.54 -2.53 -6.06
CA VAL A 359 10.94 -3.62 -5.27
C VAL A 359 11.97 -4.74 -5.04
N PHE A 360 12.69 -5.14 -6.08
CA PHE A 360 13.73 -6.17 -5.99
C PHE A 360 14.87 -5.76 -5.03
N ASN A 361 15.36 -4.53 -5.13
CA ASN A 361 16.47 -4.05 -4.30
C ASN A 361 16.07 -3.93 -2.83
N ILE A 362 14.86 -3.41 -2.55
CA ILE A 362 14.34 -3.29 -1.18
C ILE A 362 14.15 -4.68 -0.56
N THR A 363 13.52 -5.61 -1.28
CA THR A 363 13.27 -6.98 -0.79
C THR A 363 14.57 -7.77 -0.62
N LYS A 364 15.50 -7.70 -1.58
CA LYS A 364 16.84 -8.32 -1.46
C LYS A 364 17.56 -7.82 -0.22
N LYS A 365 17.61 -6.51 -0.01
CA LYS A 365 18.27 -5.90 1.15
C LYS A 365 17.61 -6.28 2.46
N GLY A 366 16.28 -6.29 2.52
CA GLY A 366 15.52 -6.75 3.68
C GLY A 366 15.84 -8.20 4.04
N LEU A 367 15.91 -9.11 3.05
CA LEU A 367 16.31 -10.50 3.26
C LEU A 367 17.74 -10.62 3.79
N ALA A 368 18.68 -9.82 3.26
CA ALA A 368 20.04 -9.78 3.78
C ALA A 368 20.07 -9.34 5.26
N PHE A 369 19.26 -8.36 5.65
CA PHE A 369 19.15 -7.91 7.04
C PHE A 369 18.60 -9.00 7.96
N HIS A 370 17.59 -9.76 7.52
CA HIS A 370 17.11 -10.94 8.25
C HIS A 370 18.20 -12.00 8.41
N LYS A 371 18.99 -12.25 7.36
CA LYS A 371 20.14 -13.17 7.39
C LYS A 371 21.20 -12.71 8.40
N PHE A 372 21.57 -11.43 8.42
CA PHE A 372 22.55 -10.89 9.37
C PHE A 372 22.04 -10.93 10.81
N TYR A 373 20.80 -10.48 11.04
CA TYR A 373 20.21 -10.45 12.37
C TYR A 373 20.13 -11.85 12.98
N ASN A 374 19.77 -12.85 12.18
CA ASN A 374 19.64 -14.24 12.64
C ASN A 374 20.97 -15.00 12.71
N HIS A 375 22.10 -14.39 12.32
CA HIS A 375 23.41 -15.00 12.48
C HIS A 375 23.70 -15.23 13.98
N PRO A 376 24.11 -16.44 14.42
CA PRO A 376 24.23 -16.75 15.86
C PRO A 376 25.11 -15.78 16.65
N GLY A 377 26.22 -15.32 16.06
CA GLY A 377 27.14 -14.37 16.71
C GLY A 377 26.60 -12.94 16.80
N ILE A 378 25.74 -12.53 15.86
CA ILE A 378 25.13 -11.19 15.83
C ILE A 378 23.88 -11.19 16.71
N LYS A 379 23.00 -12.20 16.55
CA LYS A 379 21.75 -12.33 17.28
C LYS A 379 21.95 -12.24 18.80
N ALA A 380 22.91 -12.99 19.32
CA ALA A 380 23.22 -12.99 20.75
C ALA A 380 23.61 -11.60 21.28
N LEU A 381 24.24 -10.75 20.47
CA LEU A 381 24.56 -9.37 20.82
C LEU A 381 23.30 -8.49 20.73
N LEU A 382 22.53 -8.61 19.64
CA LEU A 382 21.38 -7.75 19.36
C LEU A 382 20.21 -7.94 20.33
N GLU A 383 20.06 -9.14 20.88
CA GLU A 383 19.02 -9.49 21.87
C GLU A 383 19.35 -8.98 23.29
N THR A 384 20.56 -8.45 23.50
CA THR A 384 20.90 -7.79 24.77
C THR A 384 20.18 -6.45 24.91
N PRO A 385 19.74 -6.06 26.12
CA PRO A 385 19.06 -4.78 26.33
C PRO A 385 20.00 -3.57 26.23
N GLN A 386 21.32 -3.78 26.18
CA GLN A 386 22.30 -2.70 26.08
C GLN A 386 22.43 -2.14 24.66
N SER A 387 23.00 -0.95 24.55
CA SER A 387 23.52 -0.45 23.28
C SER A 387 24.63 -1.36 22.79
N VAL A 388 24.65 -1.61 21.48
CA VAL A 388 25.64 -2.49 20.83
C VAL A 388 26.29 -1.76 19.69
N TYR A 389 27.58 -2.03 19.48
CA TYR A 389 28.33 -1.55 18.33
C TYR A 389 28.77 -2.76 17.50
N LEU A 390 28.30 -2.82 16.26
CA LEU A 390 28.72 -3.80 15.26
C LEU A 390 29.71 -3.15 14.29
N ASP A 391 30.91 -3.72 14.20
CA ASP A 391 31.89 -3.41 13.16
C ASP A 391 31.64 -4.32 11.94
N PRO A 392 31.26 -3.78 10.76
CA PRO A 392 31.01 -4.59 9.58
C PRO A 392 32.24 -5.41 9.17
N LYS A 393 33.46 -4.90 9.36
CA LYS A 393 34.70 -5.60 8.96
C LYS A 393 34.87 -6.95 9.64
N LYS A 394 34.32 -7.11 10.85
CA LYS A 394 34.36 -8.37 11.60
C LYS A 394 33.55 -9.49 10.93
N TYR A 395 32.49 -9.13 10.21
CA TYR A 395 31.54 -10.08 9.61
C TYR A 395 31.63 -10.14 8.09
N GLU A 396 32.43 -9.29 7.44
CA GLU A 396 32.60 -9.27 5.97
C GLU A 396 33.03 -10.61 5.37
N ILE A 397 33.82 -11.40 6.10
CA ILE A 397 34.28 -12.73 5.64
C ILE A 397 33.11 -13.73 5.62
N GLU A 398 32.15 -13.59 6.54
CA GLU A 398 30.97 -14.45 6.65
C GLU A 398 29.90 -14.07 5.61
N PHE A 399 29.89 -12.82 5.15
CA PHE A 399 28.92 -12.28 4.19
C PHE A 399 29.58 -11.63 2.96
N PRO A 400 30.36 -12.37 2.15
CA PRO A 400 31.13 -11.79 1.06
C PRO A 400 30.28 -11.22 -0.08
N GLU A 401 29.06 -11.74 -0.27
CA GLU A 401 28.13 -11.34 -1.34
C GLU A 401 27.25 -10.13 -0.97
N ASP A 402 27.14 -9.80 0.31
CA ASP A 402 26.20 -8.81 0.85
C ASP A 402 26.93 -7.69 1.62
N LYS A 403 28.16 -7.35 1.22
CA LYS A 403 29.02 -6.40 1.97
C LYS A 403 28.41 -5.01 2.13
N ALA A 404 27.80 -4.48 1.07
CA ALA A 404 27.19 -3.14 1.11
C ALA A 404 25.97 -3.13 2.04
N GLU A 405 25.16 -4.19 1.97
CA GLU A 405 24.03 -4.41 2.85
C GLU A 405 24.48 -4.60 4.32
N LEU A 406 25.60 -5.29 4.56
CA LEU A 406 26.17 -5.49 5.90
C LEU A 406 26.61 -4.16 6.54
N VAL A 407 27.30 -3.31 5.78
CA VAL A 407 27.72 -1.97 6.26
C VAL A 407 26.51 -1.16 6.69
N ASP A 408 25.46 -1.16 5.88
CA ASP A 408 24.26 -0.40 6.19
C ASP A 408 23.44 -1.01 7.33
N PHE A 409 23.37 -2.34 7.43
CA PHE A 409 22.79 -3.03 8.57
C PHE A 409 23.50 -2.64 9.87
N CYS A 410 24.83 -2.70 9.90
CA CYS A 410 25.61 -2.30 11.07
C CYS A 410 25.38 -0.83 11.44
N ARG A 411 25.34 0.08 10.45
CA ARG A 411 24.99 1.49 10.70
C ARG A 411 23.62 1.63 11.35
N ILE A 412 22.60 0.96 10.81
CA ILE A 412 21.23 1.02 11.35
C ILE A 412 21.19 0.50 12.79
N ILE A 413 21.82 -0.64 13.07
CA ILE A 413 21.88 -1.19 14.43
C ILE A 413 22.57 -0.24 15.41
N ASN A 414 23.67 0.39 14.98
CA ASN A 414 24.49 1.25 15.83
C ASN A 414 23.79 2.59 16.13
N ASN A 415 23.05 3.12 15.16
CA ASN A 415 22.45 4.46 15.26
C ASN A 415 21.02 4.40 15.82
N TYR A 416 20.19 3.46 15.38
CA TYR A 416 18.76 3.45 15.70
C TYR A 416 18.46 2.75 17.02
N ARG A 417 17.79 3.50 17.90
CA ARG A 417 17.26 3.01 19.17
C ARG A 417 15.88 2.37 19.03
N TYR A 418 14.99 3.04 18.31
CA TYR A 418 13.58 2.65 18.22
C TYR A 418 13.32 1.84 16.96
N MET A 419 13.00 0.57 17.15
CA MET A 419 12.67 -0.37 16.08
C MET A 419 11.28 -0.93 16.32
N LYS A 420 10.37 -0.74 15.35
CA LYS A 420 9.03 -1.33 15.39
C LYS A 420 9.07 -2.74 14.80
N GLY A 421 9.22 -2.87 13.48
CA GLY A 421 9.31 -4.15 12.79
C GLY A 421 8.12 -5.06 13.08
N SER A 422 8.39 -6.19 13.75
CA SER A 422 7.38 -7.17 14.14
C SER A 422 6.59 -6.78 15.41
N PHE A 423 6.92 -5.67 16.07
CA PHE A 423 6.16 -5.14 17.20
C PHE A 423 5.02 -4.23 16.71
N ASP A 424 3.93 -4.12 17.48
CA ASP A 424 2.85 -3.17 17.17
C ASP A 424 3.35 -1.72 17.11
N MET A 425 4.38 -1.42 17.92
CA MET A 425 5.04 -0.12 18.04
C MET A 425 6.47 -0.32 18.53
N ALA A 426 7.35 0.66 18.32
CA ALA A 426 8.65 0.67 19.00
C ALA A 426 8.49 0.67 20.54
N VAL A 427 9.51 0.19 21.25
CA VAL A 427 9.51 0.20 22.72
C VAL A 427 10.28 1.42 23.22
N TYR A 428 9.56 2.36 23.84
CA TYR A 428 10.08 3.59 24.42
C TYR A 428 10.56 3.31 25.84
N SER A 429 11.77 2.74 25.95
CA SER A 429 12.39 2.37 27.23
C SER A 429 13.90 2.57 27.22
N LEU A 430 14.56 2.37 28.36
CA LEU A 430 16.02 2.37 28.49
C LEU A 430 16.68 1.14 27.85
N ASP A 431 15.95 0.02 27.80
CA ASP A 431 16.41 -1.18 27.12
C ASP A 431 16.22 -1.03 25.61
N TYR A 432 17.21 -1.48 24.85
CA TYR A 432 17.06 -1.64 23.41
C TYR A 432 16.25 -2.88 23.12
N LYS A 433 15.17 -2.71 22.35
CA LYS A 433 14.38 -3.82 21.79
C LYS A 433 14.50 -3.77 20.28
N ARG A 434 15.15 -4.79 19.73
CA ARG A 434 15.47 -4.91 18.31
C ARG A 434 14.81 -6.16 17.76
N ASN A 435 14.47 -6.14 16.49
CA ASN A 435 14.08 -7.34 15.74
C ASN A 435 14.53 -7.17 14.29
N ALA A 436 14.72 -8.29 13.59
CA ALA A 436 15.17 -8.29 12.19
C ALA A 436 14.25 -7.45 11.29
N ALA A 437 12.93 -7.53 11.55
CA ALA A 437 11.95 -6.80 10.76
C ALA A 437 12.04 -5.28 10.93
N GLY A 438 12.48 -4.81 12.09
CA GLY A 438 12.65 -3.39 12.38
C GLY A 438 13.86 -2.81 11.65
N ALA A 439 14.97 -3.54 11.58
CA ALA A 439 16.12 -3.12 10.78
C ALA A 439 15.75 -3.03 9.28
N ALA A 440 15.01 -4.02 8.76
CA ALA A 440 14.56 -4.01 7.37
C ALA A 440 13.54 -2.90 7.09
N GLU A 441 12.62 -2.63 8.02
CA GLU A 441 11.64 -1.53 7.96
C GLU A 441 12.35 -0.17 7.93
N ILE A 442 13.33 0.08 8.80
CA ILE A 442 14.14 1.31 8.80
C ILE A 442 14.83 1.50 7.44
N SER A 443 15.49 0.47 6.92
CA SER A 443 16.14 0.54 5.61
C SER A 443 15.16 0.89 4.47
N MET A 444 13.93 0.39 4.55
CA MET A 444 12.89 0.72 3.57
C MET A 444 12.46 2.19 3.68
N TYR A 445 12.25 2.71 4.90
CA TYR A 445 11.95 4.13 5.11
C TYR A 445 13.07 5.03 4.61
N GLU A 446 14.32 4.74 4.98
CA GLU A 446 15.46 5.51 4.49
C GLU A 446 15.54 5.51 2.96
N TYR A 447 15.26 4.36 2.32
CA TYR A 447 15.26 4.27 0.87
C TYR A 447 14.22 5.22 0.24
N LEU A 448 12.97 5.14 0.70
CA LEU A 448 11.88 5.97 0.20
C LEU A 448 12.11 7.46 0.49
N ILE A 449 12.64 7.78 1.66
CA ILE A 449 12.97 9.16 2.07
C ILE A 449 14.11 9.69 1.22
N LYS A 450 15.21 8.95 1.01
CA LYS A 450 16.32 9.35 0.12
C LYS A 450 15.82 9.64 -1.29
N ARG A 451 14.90 8.83 -1.83
CA ARG A 451 14.27 9.06 -3.15
C ARG A 451 13.43 10.34 -3.16
N THR A 452 12.61 10.53 -2.14
CA THR A 452 11.76 11.74 -1.99
C THR A 452 12.61 13.00 -1.86
N PHE A 453 13.65 12.94 -1.02
CA PHE A 453 14.62 14.00 -0.77
C PHE A 453 15.38 14.35 -2.05
N ALA A 454 15.87 13.35 -2.79
CA ALA A 454 16.54 13.57 -4.07
C ALA A 454 15.65 14.24 -5.12
N TYR A 455 14.33 13.99 -5.08
CA TYR A 455 13.37 14.59 -6.00
C TYR A 455 13.01 16.04 -5.64
N PHE A 456 12.70 16.31 -4.36
CA PHE A 456 12.24 17.64 -3.91
C PHE A 456 13.35 18.57 -3.39
N GLY A 457 14.54 18.06 -3.08
CA GLY A 457 15.58 18.81 -2.39
C GLY A 457 17.01 18.29 -2.63
N SER A 458 17.74 18.05 -1.54
CA SER A 458 19.04 17.37 -1.55
C SER A 458 18.84 15.88 -1.28
N SER A 459 19.76 14.99 -1.67
CA SER A 459 19.59 13.55 -1.42
C SER A 459 19.72 13.11 0.04
N LEU A 460 20.15 14.00 0.94
CA LEU A 460 20.53 13.65 2.32
C LEU A 460 19.73 14.39 3.38
N SER A 461 19.21 15.58 3.07
CA SER A 461 18.50 16.41 4.02
C SER A 461 17.48 17.35 3.36
N MET A 462 16.52 17.81 4.16
CA MET A 462 15.45 18.68 3.73
C MET A 462 15.24 19.86 4.69
N GLY A 463 15.16 21.07 4.15
CA GLY A 463 14.78 22.26 4.93
C GLY A 463 13.26 22.37 5.12
N ALA A 464 12.82 23.17 6.10
CA ALA A 464 11.40 23.40 6.38
C ALA A 464 10.61 23.92 5.16
N ASP A 465 11.21 24.80 4.34
CA ASP A 465 10.56 25.33 3.13
C ASP A 465 10.32 24.25 2.07
N GLN A 466 11.24 23.30 1.92
CA GLN A 466 11.08 22.16 1.01
C GLN A 466 10.00 21.21 1.52
N LEU A 467 9.99 20.96 2.83
CA LEU A 467 8.95 20.15 3.46
C LEU A 467 7.56 20.79 3.31
N LYS A 468 7.47 22.13 3.40
CA LYS A 468 6.24 22.88 3.12
C LYS A 468 5.72 22.62 1.70
N VAL A 469 6.59 22.58 0.70
CA VAL A 469 6.21 22.23 -0.68
C VAL A 469 5.62 20.83 -0.75
N ILE A 470 6.23 19.85 -0.07
CA ILE A 470 5.74 18.46 -0.04
C ILE A 470 4.38 18.37 0.64
N VAL A 471 4.26 18.90 1.87
CA VAL A 471 3.00 18.84 2.63
C VAL A 471 1.88 19.57 1.90
N LYS A 472 2.18 20.70 1.22
CA LYS A 472 1.20 21.41 0.39
C LYS A 472 0.78 20.59 -0.83
N LYS A 473 1.73 19.92 -1.47
CA LYS A 473 1.48 19.11 -2.68
C LYS A 473 0.55 17.93 -2.39
N PHE A 474 0.70 17.30 -1.22
CA PHE A 474 -0.11 16.17 -0.78
C PHE A 474 -1.19 16.56 0.23
N GLU A 475 -1.59 17.84 0.26
CA GLU A 475 -2.49 18.36 1.29
C GLU A 475 -3.80 17.57 1.35
N ASN A 476 -4.43 17.32 0.20
CA ASN A 476 -5.70 16.60 0.13
C ASN A 476 -5.60 15.17 0.65
N GLU A 477 -4.57 14.42 0.26
CA GLU A 477 -4.37 13.05 0.72
C GLU A 477 -3.99 12.98 2.20
N LEU A 478 -3.18 13.92 2.68
CA LEU A 478 -2.84 14.03 4.10
C LEU A 478 -4.08 14.38 4.95
N ILE A 479 -5.02 15.17 4.41
CA ILE A 479 -6.32 15.45 5.02
C ILE A 479 -7.17 14.18 5.07
N GLU A 480 -7.29 13.44 3.97
CA GLU A 480 -8.04 12.18 3.93
C GLU A 480 -7.47 11.10 4.84
N MET A 481 -6.16 11.12 5.10
CA MET A 481 -5.50 10.21 6.05
C MET A 481 -5.62 10.68 7.50
N ASN A 482 -6.32 11.79 7.78
CA ASN A 482 -6.39 12.45 9.10
C ASN A 482 -5.02 12.83 9.68
N ILE A 483 -4.02 13.07 8.80
CA ILE A 483 -2.67 13.49 9.21
C ILE A 483 -2.60 15.00 9.42
N ILE A 484 -3.30 15.77 8.57
CA ILE A 484 -3.37 17.23 8.68
C ILE A 484 -4.81 17.74 8.57
N LEU A 485 -5.07 18.90 9.14
CA LEU A 485 -6.33 19.61 8.93
C LEU A 485 -6.26 20.44 7.63
N PRO A 486 -7.40 20.72 6.97
CA PRO A 486 -7.43 21.56 5.78
C PRO A 486 -6.86 22.96 6.00
N ARG A 487 -6.09 23.49 5.03
CA ARG A 487 -5.44 24.83 5.08
C ARG A 487 -4.38 24.95 6.18
N ARG A 488 -3.71 23.84 6.51
CA ARG A 488 -2.68 23.80 7.56
C ARG A 488 -1.33 23.30 7.07
N SER A 489 -1.18 23.09 5.77
CA SER A 489 0.04 22.54 5.18
C SER A 489 1.34 23.21 5.66
N ALA A 490 1.41 24.54 5.74
CA ALA A 490 2.62 25.24 6.15
C ALA A 490 2.96 24.98 7.63
N SER A 491 1.98 25.14 8.50
CA SER A 491 2.24 25.01 9.94
C SER A 491 2.43 23.56 10.37
N THR A 492 1.82 22.59 9.69
CA THR A 492 2.15 21.17 9.89
C THR A 492 3.59 20.89 9.43
N SER A 493 4.04 21.43 8.29
CA SER A 493 5.43 21.24 7.85
C SER A 493 6.47 21.78 8.83
N GLU A 494 6.22 22.94 9.44
CA GLU A 494 7.05 23.48 10.52
C GLU A 494 7.06 22.57 11.75
N THR A 495 5.89 22.02 12.11
CA THR A 495 5.75 21.10 13.25
C THR A 495 6.51 19.79 13.01
N ILE A 496 6.41 19.21 11.81
CA ILE A 496 7.14 17.99 11.43
C ILE A 496 8.64 18.26 11.48
N SER A 497 9.11 19.36 10.89
CA SER A 497 10.53 19.73 10.91
C SER A 497 11.03 19.92 12.35
N LEU A 498 10.24 20.55 13.21
CA LEU A 498 10.58 20.76 14.62
C LEU A 498 10.63 19.45 15.41
N LEU A 499 9.59 18.62 15.29
CA LEU A 499 9.50 17.34 16.00
C LEU A 499 10.64 16.41 15.59
N GLY A 500 10.93 16.35 14.28
CA GLY A 500 12.04 15.56 13.74
C GLY A 500 13.42 16.03 14.19
N SER A 501 13.69 17.33 14.11
CA SER A 501 15.02 17.88 14.38
C SER A 501 15.34 18.15 15.86
N LEU A 502 14.37 18.08 16.78
CA LEU A 502 14.59 18.43 18.19
C LEU A 502 14.19 17.35 19.22
N PHE A 503 13.23 16.49 18.90
CA PHE A 503 12.61 15.58 19.89
C PHE A 503 12.80 14.11 19.55
N GLN A 504 13.82 13.79 18.75
CA GLN A 504 14.16 12.44 18.34
C GLN A 504 15.51 11.98 18.88
N ALA A 505 15.77 10.68 18.83
CA ALA A 505 17.07 10.15 19.19
C ALA A 505 18.13 10.56 18.17
N GLN A 506 17.78 10.63 16.88
CA GLN A 506 18.69 11.08 15.82
C GLN A 506 18.92 12.60 15.74
N SER A 507 18.20 13.43 16.51
CA SER A 507 18.29 14.89 16.37
C SER A 507 19.71 15.44 16.61
N ASP A 508 20.26 16.24 15.69
CA ASP A 508 21.69 16.62 15.68
C ASP A 508 22.03 18.14 15.61
N ASP A 509 21.04 19.02 15.84
CA ASP A 509 21.18 20.49 15.86
C ASP A 509 21.48 21.18 14.50
N ASN A 510 21.49 20.44 13.39
CA ASN A 510 21.91 21.00 12.10
C ASN A 510 20.83 21.84 11.37
N LYS A 511 19.63 21.96 11.96
CA LYS A 511 18.45 22.74 11.49
C LYS A 511 17.84 22.28 10.18
N VAL A 512 18.25 21.12 9.66
CA VAL A 512 17.58 20.44 8.55
C VAL A 512 17.00 19.14 9.08
N LEU A 513 16.07 18.56 8.32
CA LEU A 513 15.58 17.21 8.59
C LEU A 513 16.42 16.23 7.78
N ASP A 514 17.29 15.49 8.44
CA ASP A 514 18.12 14.47 7.79
C ASP A 514 17.33 13.19 7.50
N VAL A 515 17.86 12.35 6.62
CA VAL A 515 17.23 11.05 6.32
C VAL A 515 17.01 10.21 7.58
N ASP A 516 17.98 10.22 8.50
CA ASP A 516 17.91 9.36 9.67
C ASP A 516 16.80 9.83 10.63
N GLU A 517 16.69 11.15 10.85
CA GLU A 517 15.61 11.82 11.60
C GLU A 517 14.24 11.64 10.92
N ALA A 518 14.15 11.89 9.61
CA ALA A 518 12.92 11.70 8.84
C ALA A 518 12.43 10.24 8.91
N SER A 519 13.34 9.27 8.95
CA SER A 519 12.99 7.85 9.06
C SER A 519 12.46 7.51 10.44
N GLU A 520 13.09 8.01 11.52
CA GLU A 520 12.56 7.89 12.88
C GLU A 520 11.17 8.56 13.00
N PHE A 521 10.97 9.69 12.32
CA PHE A 521 9.69 10.41 12.31
C PHE A 521 8.62 9.59 11.59
N ALA A 522 8.93 9.06 10.41
CA ALA A 522 8.02 8.22 9.63
C ALA A 522 7.60 6.97 10.41
N ILE A 523 8.53 6.32 11.12
CA ILE A 523 8.21 5.16 11.97
C ILE A 523 7.25 5.55 13.08
N SER A 524 7.48 6.68 13.75
CA SER A 524 6.64 7.17 14.85
C SER A 524 5.24 7.54 14.36
N LEU A 525 5.16 8.23 13.22
CA LEU A 525 3.91 8.62 12.55
C LEU A 525 3.10 7.40 12.10
N VAL A 526 3.73 6.43 11.41
CA VAL A 526 3.02 5.23 10.98
C VAL A 526 2.59 4.37 12.17
N SER A 527 3.40 4.32 13.23
CA SER A 527 3.02 3.65 14.48
C SER A 527 1.79 4.28 15.11
N SER A 528 1.73 5.62 15.19
CA SER A 528 0.56 6.31 15.74
C SER A 528 -0.67 6.19 14.84
N MET A 529 -0.49 6.21 13.52
CA MET A 529 -1.56 5.99 12.53
C MET A 529 -2.17 4.58 12.61
N GLN A 530 -1.36 3.56 12.92
CA GLN A 530 -1.87 2.20 13.13
C GLN A 530 -2.56 2.10 14.50
N ALA A 531 -1.99 2.72 15.52
CA ALA A 531 -2.51 2.66 16.88
C ALA A 531 -3.83 3.40 17.07
N GLN A 532 -4.06 4.51 16.35
CA GLN A 532 -5.27 5.34 16.52
C GLN A 532 -6.56 4.54 16.32
N THR A 533 -6.62 3.58 15.39
CA THR A 533 -7.84 2.79 15.16
C THR A 533 -8.15 1.91 16.37
N LYS A 534 -7.16 1.15 16.84
CA LYS A 534 -7.29 0.27 18.01
C LYS A 534 -7.67 1.06 19.27
N LEU A 535 -7.09 2.26 19.43
CA LEU A 535 -7.43 3.16 20.55
C LEU A 535 -8.80 3.79 20.39
N PHE A 536 -9.21 4.16 19.18
CA PHE A 536 -10.52 4.76 18.92
C PHE A 536 -11.66 3.76 19.12
N ASP A 537 -11.46 2.50 18.72
CA ASP A 537 -12.40 1.40 18.92
C ASP A 537 -12.59 1.05 20.40
N PHE A 538 -11.55 1.24 21.24
CA PHE A 538 -11.64 1.04 22.69
C PHE A 538 -12.76 1.90 23.31
N TYR A 539 -12.98 3.12 22.83
CA TYR A 539 -14.01 4.01 23.37
C TYR A 539 -15.44 3.52 23.10
N GLU A 540 -15.66 2.61 22.14
CA GLU A 540 -16.96 1.96 21.96
C GLU A 540 -17.31 1.09 23.17
N THR A 541 -16.32 0.39 23.72
CA THR A 541 -16.49 -0.47 24.89
C THR A 541 -16.82 0.31 26.17
N LYS A 542 -16.55 1.63 26.18
CA LYS A 542 -16.78 2.56 27.29
C LYS A 542 -18.07 3.36 27.16
N ASN A 543 -18.90 3.09 26.15
CA ASN A 543 -20.13 3.84 25.88
C ASN A 543 -19.92 5.36 25.73
N CYS A 544 -18.74 5.78 25.26
CA CYS A 544 -18.49 7.20 25.00
C CYS A 544 -19.37 7.70 23.85
N GLN A 545 -20.09 8.80 24.09
CA GLN A 545 -20.91 9.43 23.06
C GLN A 545 -20.03 9.99 21.95
N ARG A 546 -20.43 9.72 20.71
CA ARG A 546 -19.85 10.28 19.51
C ARG A 546 -20.81 11.28 18.91
N ASP A 547 -20.28 12.39 18.41
CA ASP A 547 -21.10 13.32 17.64
C ASP A 547 -21.33 12.84 16.20
N GLU A 548 -22.10 13.60 15.43
CA GLU A 548 -22.39 13.30 14.03
C GLU A 548 -21.15 13.25 13.12
N PHE A 549 -19.97 13.64 13.62
CA PHE A 549 -18.68 13.62 12.91
C PHE A 549 -17.75 12.52 13.42
N ASN A 550 -18.28 11.55 14.18
CA ASN A 550 -17.48 10.48 14.77
C ASN A 550 -16.38 11.02 15.70
N ARG A 551 -16.64 12.11 16.45
CA ARG A 551 -15.71 12.66 17.45
C ARG A 551 -16.20 12.37 18.86
N LEU A 552 -15.26 12.08 19.74
CA LEU A 552 -15.49 11.77 21.15
C LEU A 552 -15.67 13.04 21.98
N ASP A 553 -16.57 12.98 22.95
CA ASP A 553 -16.66 14.01 23.98
C ASP A 553 -15.32 14.17 24.73
N ALA A 554 -14.97 15.42 25.05
CA ALA A 554 -13.68 15.74 25.67
C ALA A 554 -13.52 15.11 27.05
N SER A 555 -14.59 15.02 27.85
CA SER A 555 -14.53 14.42 29.18
C SER A 555 -14.30 12.90 29.10
N CYS A 556 -15.09 12.22 28.26
CA CYS A 556 -14.98 10.77 28.05
C CYS A 556 -13.62 10.38 27.43
N PHE A 557 -13.14 11.18 26.47
CA PHE A 557 -11.81 10.98 25.88
C PHE A 557 -10.73 10.98 26.96
N LYS A 558 -10.72 12.03 27.79
CA LYS A 558 -9.72 12.27 28.83
C LYS A 558 -9.74 11.21 29.92
N GLU A 559 -10.93 10.84 30.38
CA GLU A 559 -11.13 9.85 31.44
C GLU A 559 -10.56 8.47 31.09
N HIS A 560 -10.64 8.07 29.82
CA HIS A 560 -10.24 6.72 29.39
C HIS A 560 -8.96 6.68 28.56
N PHE A 561 -8.30 7.82 28.30
CA PHE A 561 -7.15 7.86 27.39
C PHE A 561 -5.98 6.97 27.86
N PHE A 562 -5.51 7.14 29.08
CA PHE A 562 -4.40 6.35 29.59
C PHE A 562 -4.77 4.89 29.82
N GLU A 563 -6.03 4.60 30.15
CA GLU A 563 -6.56 3.24 30.22
C GLU A 563 -6.48 2.55 28.85
N ALA A 564 -6.91 3.24 27.79
CA ALA A 564 -6.84 2.75 26.41
C ALA A 564 -5.38 2.49 25.98
N VAL A 565 -4.48 3.44 26.26
CA VAL A 565 -3.05 3.28 25.95
C VAL A 565 -2.42 2.16 26.79
N CYS A 566 -2.78 2.00 28.07
CA CYS A 566 -2.28 0.94 28.93
C CYS A 566 -2.69 -0.43 28.38
N THR A 567 -3.99 -0.61 28.14
CA THR A 567 -4.57 -1.87 27.69
C THR A 567 -3.92 -2.36 26.40
N ASN A 568 -3.56 -1.44 25.50
CA ASN A 568 -3.05 -1.77 24.18
C ASN A 568 -1.52 -1.71 24.05
N TYR A 569 -0.85 -0.87 24.84
CA TYR A 569 0.55 -0.47 24.61
C TYR A 569 1.39 -0.29 25.90
N ARG A 570 0.97 -0.83 27.06
CA ARG A 570 1.76 -0.75 28.31
C ARG A 570 3.21 -1.24 28.13
N ALA A 571 3.40 -2.33 27.37
CA ALA A 571 4.72 -2.90 27.10
C ALA A 571 5.60 -1.99 26.21
N ASN A 572 5.00 -1.12 25.40
CA ASN A 572 5.71 -0.17 24.55
C ASN A 572 6.11 1.10 25.31
N PHE A 573 5.41 1.41 26.41
CA PHE A 573 5.62 2.61 27.22
C PHE A 573 5.87 2.30 28.71
N PRO A 574 6.77 1.37 29.07
CA PRO A 574 6.90 0.89 30.44
C PRO A 574 7.29 2.01 31.43
N ARG A 575 8.14 2.95 30.98
CA ARG A 575 8.60 4.08 31.82
C ARG A 575 7.53 5.14 32.03
N LEU A 576 6.71 5.39 31.02
CA LEU A 576 5.55 6.27 31.13
C LEU A 576 4.56 5.72 32.15
N PHE A 577 4.21 4.44 32.09
CA PHE A 577 3.27 3.85 33.04
C PHE A 577 3.84 3.82 34.47
N LYS A 578 5.14 3.56 34.63
CA LYS A 578 5.81 3.72 35.92
C LYS A 578 5.74 5.18 36.44
N TYR A 579 5.93 6.15 35.56
CA TYR A 579 5.80 7.59 35.89
C TYR A 579 4.38 7.96 36.32
N MET A 580 3.37 7.37 35.68
CA MET A 580 1.95 7.61 35.99
C MET A 580 1.47 6.88 37.25
N GLY A 581 2.34 6.13 37.94
CA GLY A 581 2.02 5.41 39.17
C GLY A 581 1.38 4.04 38.95
N ALA A 582 1.52 3.45 37.76
CA ALA A 582 0.93 2.14 37.48
C ALA A 582 1.45 1.05 38.43
N ASN A 583 0.54 0.25 38.97
CA ASN A 583 0.87 -0.93 39.75
C ASN A 583 1.00 -2.15 38.84
N ASP A 584 2.13 -2.86 38.88
CA ASP A 584 2.36 -4.06 38.06
C ASP A 584 1.49 -5.26 38.45
N GLN A 585 0.81 -5.20 39.59
CA GLN A 585 -0.13 -6.24 40.05
C GLN A 585 -1.58 -6.02 39.60
N LEU A 586 -1.91 -4.83 39.08
CA LEU A 586 -3.27 -4.47 38.67
C LEU A 586 -3.41 -4.46 37.15
N ASN A 587 -4.58 -4.89 36.67
CA ASN A 587 -4.95 -4.74 35.27
C ASN A 587 -5.17 -3.26 34.93
N CYS A 588 -5.10 -2.90 33.64
CA CYS A 588 -5.14 -1.50 33.21
C CYS A 588 -6.45 -0.77 33.54
N ASP A 589 -7.57 -1.51 33.61
CA ASP A 589 -8.90 -1.03 33.99
C ASP A 589 -9.07 -0.83 35.51
N GLU A 590 -8.17 -1.40 36.31
CA GLU A 590 -8.13 -1.27 37.78
C GLU A 590 -7.19 -0.14 38.25
N GLN A 591 -6.47 0.51 37.33
CA GLN A 591 -5.53 1.59 37.63
C GLN A 591 -6.25 2.92 37.75
N ASP A 592 -5.85 3.75 38.71
CA ASP A 592 -6.25 5.17 38.74
C ASP A 592 -5.25 6.01 37.93
N PHE A 593 -5.51 6.15 36.63
CA PHE A 593 -4.71 7.02 35.77
C PHE A 593 -5.16 8.49 35.79
N ASN A 594 -6.29 8.83 36.41
CA ASN A 594 -6.93 10.14 36.30
C ASN A 594 -6.53 11.13 37.40
N SER A 595 -5.38 10.89 38.05
CA SER A 595 -4.78 11.85 38.97
C SER A 595 -4.57 13.22 38.31
N GLU A 596 -4.65 14.31 39.10
CA GLU A 596 -4.43 15.67 38.61
C GLU A 596 -3.10 15.80 37.86
N HIS A 597 -2.07 15.11 38.34
CA HIS A 597 -0.75 15.06 37.71
C HIS A 597 -0.79 14.49 36.28
N ASN A 598 -1.41 13.33 36.10
CA ASN A 598 -1.51 12.66 34.80
C ASN A 598 -2.41 13.45 33.83
N MET A 599 -3.51 14.01 34.34
CA MET A 599 -4.42 14.84 33.56
C MET A 599 -3.75 16.13 33.07
N ASN A 600 -2.92 16.75 33.90
CA ASN A 600 -2.11 17.90 33.50
C ASN A 600 -1.10 17.54 32.41
N TYR A 601 -0.51 16.34 32.45
CA TYR A 601 0.36 15.86 31.38
C TYR A 601 -0.40 15.59 30.07
N LEU A 602 -1.56 14.94 30.14
CA LEU A 602 -2.42 14.71 28.98
C LEU A 602 -2.86 16.02 28.34
N ASN A 603 -3.32 16.97 29.14
CA ASN A 603 -3.74 18.30 28.66
C ASN A 603 -2.59 19.04 27.97
N ALA A 604 -1.38 19.02 28.56
CA ALA A 604 -0.21 19.63 27.93
C ALA A 604 0.15 18.96 26.60
N SER A 605 0.10 17.62 26.55
CA SER A 605 0.38 16.84 25.34
C SER A 605 -0.67 17.08 24.25
N ALA A 606 -1.96 17.17 24.64
CA ALA A 606 -3.05 17.51 23.75
C ALA A 606 -2.92 18.93 23.20
N GLN A 607 -2.54 19.92 24.02
CA GLN A 607 -2.31 21.28 23.54
C GLN A 607 -1.07 21.40 22.64
N ALA A 608 -0.05 20.56 22.86
CA ALA A 608 1.12 20.48 21.99
C ALA A 608 0.78 19.86 20.63
N ALA A 609 0.03 18.76 20.64
CA ALA A 609 -0.32 18.00 19.44
C ALA A 609 -1.43 18.65 18.62
N ARG A 610 -2.47 19.18 19.28
CA ARG A 610 -3.68 19.70 18.62
C ARG A 610 -3.50 21.15 18.23
N PHE A 611 -3.88 21.45 16.99
CA PHE A 611 -3.87 22.83 16.55
C PHE A 611 -4.95 23.67 17.26
N CYS A 612 -6.16 23.12 17.35
CA CYS A 612 -7.32 23.74 17.98
C CYS A 612 -7.74 22.91 19.20
N HIS A 613 -7.86 23.55 20.35
CA HIS A 613 -8.27 22.92 21.60
C HIS A 613 -9.57 23.51 22.16
N ILE A 614 -9.82 24.79 21.91
CA ILE A 614 -11.05 25.50 22.30
C ILE A 614 -11.65 26.24 21.10
N TYR A 615 -12.97 26.36 21.08
CA TYR A 615 -13.64 27.28 20.19
C TYR A 615 -13.48 28.72 20.72
N PRO A 616 -12.98 29.68 19.92
CA PRO A 616 -12.77 31.05 20.37
C PRO A 616 -14.02 31.73 20.92
N ASP A 617 -15.19 31.44 20.33
CA ASP A 617 -16.42 32.21 20.56
C ASP A 617 -17.08 31.90 21.90
N ASP A 618 -17.09 30.63 22.32
CA ASP A 618 -17.76 30.16 23.54
C ASP A 618 -16.81 29.48 24.54
N GLN A 619 -15.51 29.39 24.22
CA GLN A 619 -14.47 28.77 25.03
C GLN A 619 -14.72 27.29 25.34
N SER A 620 -15.62 26.63 24.60
CA SER A 620 -15.88 25.20 24.78
C SER A 620 -14.75 24.36 24.18
N GLU A 621 -14.47 23.22 24.81
CA GLU A 621 -13.41 22.31 24.34
C GLU A 621 -13.85 21.58 23.07
N ILE A 622 -12.95 21.52 22.10
CA ILE A 622 -13.19 20.85 20.83
C ILE A 622 -13.10 19.33 21.04
N LYS A 623 -14.15 18.61 20.63
CA LYS A 623 -14.24 17.14 20.65
C LYS A 623 -13.08 16.47 19.91
N TYR A 624 -12.79 15.22 20.27
CA TYR A 624 -11.58 14.51 19.82
C TYR A 624 -11.90 13.54 18.68
N SER A 625 -11.27 13.77 17.53
CA SER A 625 -11.31 12.87 16.38
C SER A 625 -10.26 11.75 16.51
N LYS A 626 -10.36 10.76 15.61
CA LYS A 626 -9.34 9.71 15.46
C LYS A 626 -7.95 10.30 15.17
N GLY A 627 -7.87 11.33 14.32
CA GLY A 627 -6.61 12.06 14.03
C GLY A 627 -6.02 12.81 15.23
N ASP A 628 -6.86 13.27 16.18
CA ASP A 628 -6.38 13.86 17.44
C ASP A 628 -5.67 12.79 18.30
N ILE A 629 -6.21 11.56 18.37
CA ILE A 629 -5.57 10.45 19.10
C ILE A 629 -4.20 10.14 18.50
N MET A 630 -4.11 10.03 17.17
CA MET A 630 -2.84 9.84 16.46
C MET A 630 -1.82 10.91 16.83
N SER A 631 -2.23 12.18 16.77
CA SER A 631 -1.34 13.32 17.02
C SER A 631 -0.87 13.38 18.47
N ILE A 632 -1.75 13.13 19.44
CA ILE A 632 -1.41 13.07 20.87
C ILE A 632 -0.42 11.94 21.13
N LEU A 633 -0.68 10.75 20.60
CA LEU A 633 0.19 9.60 20.77
C LEU A 633 1.57 9.84 20.13
N LEU A 634 1.63 10.47 18.95
CA LEU A 634 2.88 10.87 18.31
C LEU A 634 3.67 11.86 19.19
N ALA A 635 3.02 12.86 19.76
CA ALA A 635 3.67 13.80 20.68
C ALA A 635 4.22 13.08 21.92
N MET A 636 3.48 12.11 22.48
CA MET A 636 3.95 11.30 23.61
C MET A 636 5.17 10.45 23.25
N MET A 637 5.22 9.84 22.05
CA MET A 637 6.40 9.12 21.58
C MET A 637 7.64 10.02 21.57
N HIS A 638 7.53 11.23 21.03
CA HIS A 638 8.63 12.22 21.02
C HIS A 638 9.05 12.68 22.42
N ILE A 639 8.09 12.84 23.33
CA ILE A 639 8.36 13.16 24.74
C ILE A 639 9.15 12.02 25.41
N GLU A 640 8.72 10.76 25.24
CA GLU A 640 9.45 9.61 25.78
C GLU A 640 10.83 9.46 25.17
N THR A 641 10.99 9.76 23.88
CA THR A 641 12.29 9.78 23.23
C THR A 641 13.23 10.81 23.86
N THR A 642 12.71 12.01 24.15
CA THR A 642 13.48 13.07 24.79
C THR A 642 13.89 12.69 26.21
N ILE A 643 12.97 12.18 27.03
CA ILE A 643 13.29 11.71 28.38
C ILE A 643 14.35 10.60 28.32
N THR A 644 14.16 9.60 27.47
CA THR A 644 15.09 8.46 27.35
C THR A 644 16.48 8.87 26.85
N ARG A 645 16.57 9.92 26.03
CA ARG A 645 17.84 10.43 25.51
C ARG A 645 18.68 11.13 26.59
N TRP A 646 18.03 11.88 27.49
CA TRP A 646 18.73 12.77 28.41
C TRP A 646 18.74 12.30 29.87
N ASP A 647 17.83 11.42 30.28
CA ASP A 647 17.82 10.78 31.59
C ASP A 647 18.94 9.73 31.67
N THR A 648 20.13 10.20 32.00
CA THR A 648 21.37 9.42 32.12
C THR A 648 21.48 8.71 33.47
N ASN A 649 20.86 9.24 34.53
CA ASN A 649 20.90 8.66 35.87
C ASN A 649 19.78 7.61 36.11
N LEU A 650 18.85 7.46 35.14
CA LEU A 650 17.78 6.48 35.08
C LEU A 650 16.66 6.69 36.11
N ASN A 651 16.50 7.91 36.64
CA ASN A 651 15.48 8.24 37.64
C ASN A 651 14.09 8.53 37.04
N ASN A 652 13.95 8.50 35.71
CA ASN A 652 12.71 8.71 34.96
C ASN A 652 12.23 10.17 34.88
N GLU A 653 13.14 11.10 35.15
CA GLU A 653 13.02 12.54 34.98
C GLU A 653 14.32 13.09 34.38
N MET A 654 14.35 14.37 33.99
CA MET A 654 15.60 15.02 33.58
C MET A 654 16.08 15.91 34.72
N ASP A 655 17.22 15.56 35.31
CA ASP A 655 17.88 16.36 36.32
C ASP A 655 18.34 17.71 35.74
N PRO A 656 18.58 18.74 36.57
CA PRO A 656 19.03 20.04 36.07
C PRO A 656 20.29 20.03 35.19
N ASN A 657 21.20 19.08 35.39
CA ASN A 657 22.39 18.94 34.55
C ASN A 657 22.01 18.36 33.17
N GLU A 658 21.14 17.36 33.14
CA GLU A 658 20.64 16.72 31.92
C GLU A 658 19.79 17.69 31.08
N VAL A 659 18.97 18.50 31.75
CA VAL A 659 18.30 19.66 31.14
C VAL A 659 19.31 20.59 30.49
N MET A 660 20.43 20.87 31.16
CA MET A 660 21.45 21.75 30.61
C MET A 660 22.20 21.14 29.42
N ASP A 661 22.39 19.83 29.39
CA ASP A 661 22.98 19.12 28.26
C ASP A 661 22.02 19.13 27.05
N ALA A 662 20.72 18.97 27.30
CA ALA A 662 19.68 19.05 26.29
C ALA A 662 19.58 20.43 25.60
N TYR A 663 19.99 21.51 26.28
CA TYR A 663 20.01 22.86 25.70
C TYR A 663 20.78 22.93 24.38
N ALA A 664 21.81 22.10 24.19
CA ALA A 664 22.60 22.09 22.95
C ALA A 664 21.71 21.91 21.70
N ILE A 665 20.75 20.98 21.75
CA ILE A 665 19.81 20.70 20.65
C ILE A 665 18.73 21.79 20.54
N TYR A 666 18.24 22.31 21.67
CA TYR A 666 17.17 23.33 21.63
C TYR A 666 17.68 24.74 21.30
N LYS A 667 19.00 24.97 21.35
CA LYS A 667 19.62 26.29 21.25
C LYS A 667 19.18 27.06 19.99
N PRO A 668 19.14 26.50 18.76
CA PRO A 668 18.67 27.25 17.60
C PRO A 668 17.22 27.66 17.66
N ALA A 669 16.34 26.79 18.14
CA ALA A 669 14.91 27.09 18.28
C ALA A 669 14.71 28.24 19.28
N ILE A 670 15.39 28.18 20.42
CA ILE A 670 15.34 29.25 21.43
C ILE A 670 15.93 30.56 20.89
N ASN A 671 17.04 30.51 20.18
CA ASN A 671 17.63 31.70 19.53
C ASN A 671 16.67 32.35 18.52
N GLY A 672 15.83 31.56 17.86
CA GLY A 672 14.80 32.04 16.95
C GLY A 672 13.65 32.77 17.65
N MET A 673 13.39 32.47 18.92
CA MET A 673 12.36 33.15 19.74
C MET A 673 12.84 34.47 20.35
N LEU A 674 14.16 34.71 20.40
CA LEU A 674 14.69 35.92 21.01
C LEU A 674 14.39 37.16 20.15
N PRO A 675 13.92 38.26 20.76
CA PRO A 675 13.74 39.51 20.04
C PRO A 675 15.09 40.05 19.53
N LYS A 676 15.05 40.84 18.44
CA LYS A 676 16.23 41.59 18.00
C LYS A 676 16.62 42.59 19.10
N LEU A 677 17.83 42.44 19.65
CA LEU A 677 18.37 43.36 20.63
C LEU A 677 18.92 44.62 19.92
N PRO A 678 19.01 45.77 20.61
CA PRO A 678 19.73 46.93 20.10
C PRO A 678 21.16 46.52 19.70
N SER A 679 21.70 47.09 18.61
CA SER A 679 22.99 46.68 18.03
C SER A 679 24.17 46.66 19.01
N VAL A 680 24.12 47.50 20.04
CA VAL A 680 25.13 47.59 21.12
C VAL A 680 25.08 46.38 22.08
N LEU A 681 23.94 45.68 22.16
CA LEU A 681 23.67 44.55 23.06
C LEU A 681 23.51 43.21 22.33
N ASP A 682 23.35 43.20 21.00
CA ASP A 682 23.24 41.97 20.17
C ASP A 682 24.63 41.36 19.89
N THR A 683 25.41 41.09 20.93
CA THR A 683 26.66 40.34 20.81
C THR A 683 26.39 38.82 20.93
N PRO A 684 27.17 37.95 20.26
CA PRO A 684 26.98 36.50 20.33
C PRO A 684 26.95 35.96 21.77
N LYS A 685 27.82 36.48 22.64
CA LYS A 685 27.92 36.08 24.04
C LYS A 685 26.69 36.47 24.88
N ILE A 686 26.15 37.67 24.66
CA ILE A 686 24.93 38.12 25.33
C ILE A 686 23.73 37.30 24.85
N ARG A 687 23.64 37.07 23.53
CA ARG A 687 22.55 36.29 22.94
C ARG A 687 22.54 34.85 23.42
N GLU A 688 23.70 34.21 23.50
CA GLU A 688 23.84 32.86 24.06
C GLU A 688 23.46 32.81 25.54
N THR A 689 23.91 33.78 26.33
CA THR A 689 23.55 33.86 27.76
C THR A 689 22.04 34.04 27.91
N LEU A 690 21.43 34.92 27.12
CA LEU A 690 20.00 35.17 27.14
C LEU A 690 19.21 33.95 26.70
N ALA A 691 19.62 33.27 25.63
CA ALA A 691 18.98 32.05 25.14
C ALA A 691 18.99 30.95 26.20
N LYS A 692 20.13 30.73 26.87
CA LYS A 692 20.24 29.78 27.98
C LYS A 692 19.30 30.13 29.14
N GLN A 693 19.20 31.42 29.48
CA GLN A 693 18.28 31.88 30.53
C GLN A 693 16.82 31.70 30.13
N VAL A 694 16.45 32.02 28.89
CA VAL A 694 15.09 31.80 28.38
C VAL A 694 14.76 30.31 28.38
N TYR A 695 15.68 29.45 27.95
CA TYR A 695 15.49 28.00 28.01
C TYR A 695 15.20 27.51 29.43
N LEU A 696 16.02 27.89 30.41
CA LEU A 696 15.80 27.53 31.81
C LEU A 696 14.50 28.13 32.38
N TYR A 697 14.10 29.31 31.92
CA TYR A 697 12.82 29.92 32.28
C TYR A 697 11.65 29.07 31.76
N LEU A 698 11.72 28.62 30.51
CA LEU A 698 10.72 27.75 29.89
C LEU A 698 10.60 26.42 30.63
N VAL A 699 11.73 25.79 31.00
CA VAL A 699 11.72 24.56 31.79
C VAL A 699 11.10 24.79 33.17
N LYS A 700 11.45 25.88 33.85
CA LYS A 700 11.00 26.12 35.22
C LYS A 700 9.53 26.54 35.33
N TYR A 701 9.07 27.38 34.41
CA TYR A 701 7.76 28.02 34.50
C TYR A 701 6.77 27.53 33.46
N GLU A 702 7.20 26.74 32.48
CA GLU A 702 6.34 26.17 31.44
C GLU A 702 5.54 27.26 30.68
N GLU A 703 6.09 28.48 30.60
CA GLU A 703 5.50 29.64 29.93
C GLU A 703 6.57 30.54 29.28
N VAL A 704 6.21 31.24 28.19
CA VAL A 704 7.09 32.24 27.57
C VAL A 704 7.22 33.46 28.49
N PRO A 705 8.43 34.02 28.69
CA PRO A 705 8.59 35.26 29.45
C PRO A 705 7.79 36.41 28.83
N LYS A 706 6.82 36.96 29.56
CA LYS A 706 6.01 38.10 29.12
C LYS A 706 6.75 39.41 29.40
N THR A 707 6.95 40.23 28.38
CA THR A 707 7.69 41.51 28.49
C THR A 707 6.78 42.75 28.59
N LYS A 708 5.46 42.58 28.56
CA LYS A 708 4.49 43.69 28.44
C LYS A 708 3.77 44.12 29.74
N LYS A 709 3.90 43.37 30.85
CA LYS A 709 3.27 43.71 32.15
C LYS A 709 4.32 43.84 33.26
N GLY A 710 4.17 44.83 34.15
CA GLY A 710 5.18 45.17 35.17
C GLY A 710 5.54 44.04 36.15
N GLN A 711 4.59 43.15 36.48
CA GLN A 711 4.86 41.96 37.33
C GLN A 711 5.66 40.88 36.58
N ASP A 712 5.47 40.73 35.27
CA ASP A 712 6.15 39.72 34.45
C ASP A 712 7.59 40.13 34.10
N ILE A 713 7.82 41.44 33.92
CA ILE A 713 9.17 42.01 33.81
C ILE A 713 9.96 41.74 35.11
N TRP A 714 9.32 41.90 36.28
CA TRP A 714 9.95 41.57 37.55
C TRP A 714 10.22 40.08 37.74
N LYS A 715 9.36 39.17 37.24
CA LYS A 715 9.65 37.72 37.20
C LYS A 715 10.88 37.43 36.34
N LEU A 716 10.95 37.99 35.13
CA LEU A 716 12.09 37.81 34.22
C LEU A 716 13.38 38.40 34.81
N VAL A 717 13.34 39.61 35.36
CA VAL A 717 14.48 40.27 36.02
C VAL A 717 14.93 39.48 37.26
N LYS A 718 13.99 39.05 38.12
CA LYS A 718 14.28 38.22 39.30
C LYS A 718 14.87 36.86 38.92
N PHE A 719 14.42 36.28 37.81
CA PHE A 719 14.97 35.03 37.28
C PHE A 719 16.39 35.24 36.72
N LEU A 720 16.62 36.27 35.91
CA LEU A 720 17.93 36.63 35.36
C LEU A 720 18.97 36.94 36.44
N LEU A 721 18.53 37.51 37.58
CA LEU A 721 19.38 37.82 38.74
C LEU A 721 19.51 36.66 39.75
N SER A 722 18.74 35.58 39.59
CA SER A 722 18.71 34.46 40.54
C SER A 722 19.76 33.40 40.20
N PHE A 723 20.69 33.15 41.12
CA PHE A 723 21.63 32.03 41.00
C PHE A 723 20.94 30.65 41.17
N ASN A 724 19.81 30.59 41.90
CA ASN A 724 19.04 29.37 42.16
C ASN A 724 18.01 29.03 41.06
N ALA A 725 17.76 29.95 40.12
CA ALA A 725 16.94 29.70 38.93
C ALA A 725 17.56 28.65 37.99
N LYS A 726 18.85 28.33 38.19
CA LYS A 726 19.68 27.46 37.36
C LYS A 726 19.51 25.96 37.62
N LYS A 727 18.56 25.55 38.49
CA LYS A 727 18.33 24.15 38.87
C LYS A 727 16.86 23.76 38.78
N ALA A 728 16.33 23.64 37.56
CA ALA A 728 14.97 23.14 37.35
C ALA A 728 15.06 21.75 36.68
N PRO A 729 14.53 20.69 37.30
CA PRO A 729 14.35 19.42 36.59
C PRO A 729 13.27 19.59 35.52
N ALA A 730 13.24 18.70 34.54
CA ALA A 730 12.17 18.61 33.57
C ALA A 730 11.48 17.24 33.67
N HIS A 731 10.15 17.25 33.67
CA HIS A 731 9.34 16.04 33.59
C HIS A 731 8.63 15.98 32.24
N ARG A 732 7.91 14.88 31.97
CA ARG A 732 7.14 14.70 30.71
C ARG A 732 6.18 15.86 30.43
N LYS A 733 5.49 16.36 31.46
CA LYS A 733 4.65 17.57 31.38
C LYS A 733 5.45 18.79 30.95
N THR A 734 6.65 18.98 31.48
CA THR A 734 7.54 20.10 31.12
C THR A 734 7.93 20.04 29.65
N ILE A 735 8.30 18.86 29.14
CA ILE A 735 8.61 18.67 27.71
C ILE A 735 7.37 18.92 26.83
N ALA A 736 6.20 18.41 27.22
CA ALA A 736 4.93 18.69 26.55
C ALA A 736 4.61 20.21 26.53
N SER A 737 4.82 20.91 27.64
CA SER A 737 4.64 22.36 27.73
C SER A 737 5.61 23.13 26.83
N ILE A 738 6.87 22.69 26.71
CA ILE A 738 7.84 23.29 25.79
C ILE A 738 7.38 23.10 24.34
N LEU A 739 6.94 21.89 23.96
CA LEU A 739 6.37 21.61 22.64
C LEU A 739 5.17 22.52 22.33
N ARG A 740 4.24 22.65 23.28
CA ARG A 740 3.09 23.56 23.18
C ARG A 740 3.53 25.00 22.94
N ILE A 741 4.51 25.49 23.71
CA ILE A 741 5.04 26.85 23.57
C ILE A 741 5.62 27.08 22.19
N VAL A 742 6.44 26.14 21.69
CA VAL A 742 7.05 26.28 20.37
C VAL A 742 5.97 26.32 19.29
N SER A 743 4.95 25.46 19.39
CA SER A 743 3.78 25.46 18.50
C SER A 743 3.05 26.81 18.54
N GLU A 744 2.73 27.33 19.74
CA GLU A 744 2.05 28.63 19.92
C GLU A 744 2.85 29.82 19.36
N GLU A 745 4.16 29.86 19.56
CA GLU A 745 5.00 30.94 19.02
C GLU A 745 5.06 30.88 17.49
N SER A 746 5.08 29.68 16.88
CA SER A 746 4.96 29.55 15.42
C SER A 746 3.63 30.12 14.92
N LYS A 747 2.52 29.84 15.62
CA LYS A 747 1.19 30.40 15.29
C LYS A 747 1.18 31.92 15.34
N LYS A 748 1.74 32.52 16.40
CA LYS A 748 1.82 33.97 16.54
C LYS A 748 2.64 34.61 15.43
N LYS A 749 3.73 33.98 15.03
CA LYS A 749 4.57 34.46 13.92
C LYS A 749 3.81 34.41 12.59
N ALA A 750 3.10 33.32 12.31
CA ALA A 750 2.26 33.20 11.12
C ALA A 750 1.12 34.22 11.10
N GLN A 751 0.44 34.42 12.25
CA GLN A 751 -0.59 35.44 12.44
C GLN A 751 -0.04 36.85 12.16
N ALA A 752 1.10 37.20 12.77
CA ALA A 752 1.71 38.51 12.58
C ALA A 752 2.17 38.75 11.13
N ALA A 753 2.65 37.71 10.44
CA ALA A 753 3.00 37.79 9.02
C ALA A 753 1.75 38.06 8.16
N TYR A 754 0.64 37.38 8.43
CA TYR A 754 -0.62 37.58 7.72
C TYR A 754 -1.22 38.96 8.00
N GLU A 755 -1.21 39.43 9.25
CA GLU A 755 -1.67 40.77 9.60
C GLU A 755 -0.84 41.87 8.95
N ALA A 756 0.47 41.64 8.79
CA ALA A 756 1.35 42.59 8.12
C ALA A 756 1.06 42.69 6.61
N ASN A 757 0.75 41.57 5.94
CA ASN A 757 0.51 41.52 4.50
C ASN A 757 -0.65 40.55 4.15
N PRO A 758 -1.92 40.90 4.44
CA PRO A 758 -3.05 39.97 4.30
C PRO A 758 -3.41 39.61 2.85
N ASN A 759 -2.90 40.39 1.89
CA ASN A 759 -3.11 40.19 0.46
C ASN A 759 -1.96 39.45 -0.22
N ASP A 760 -0.90 39.08 0.51
CA ASP A 760 0.21 38.32 -0.04
C ASP A 760 -0.20 36.83 -0.14
N PRO A 761 -0.34 36.28 -1.36
CA PRO A 761 -0.76 34.89 -1.55
C PRO A 761 0.27 33.86 -1.04
N SER A 762 1.50 34.29 -0.74
CA SER A 762 2.52 33.43 -0.13
C SER A 762 2.35 33.25 1.39
N ILE A 763 1.53 34.11 2.03
CA ILE A 763 1.27 34.07 3.47
C ILE A 763 -0.08 33.39 3.73
N GLU A 764 -0.03 32.23 4.39
CA GLU A 764 -1.23 31.44 4.65
C GLU A 764 -2.11 32.12 5.71
N LYS A 765 -3.41 32.22 5.42
CA LYS A 765 -4.39 32.75 6.37
C LYS A 765 -4.40 31.88 7.64
N PRO A 766 -4.34 32.48 8.84
CA PRO A 766 -4.48 31.77 10.10
C PRO A 766 -5.78 30.97 10.14
N PHE A 767 -5.68 29.74 10.61
CA PHE A 767 -6.83 28.84 10.68
C PHE A 767 -7.72 29.21 11.87
N ASP A 768 -9.00 29.45 11.57
CA ASP A 768 -10.02 29.74 12.57
C ASP A 768 -10.58 28.43 13.14
N CYS A 769 -10.44 28.21 14.44
CA CYS A 769 -10.92 27.00 15.09
C CYS A 769 -12.46 26.86 15.03
N ASN A 770 -13.22 27.94 14.84
CA ASN A 770 -14.66 27.87 14.60
C ASN A 770 -15.01 27.18 13.28
N TRP A 771 -14.05 27.09 12.36
CA TRP A 771 -14.20 26.35 11.11
C TRP A 771 -14.53 24.86 11.34
N LEU A 772 -14.10 24.30 12.48
CA LEU A 772 -14.40 22.93 12.91
C LEU A 772 -15.82 22.74 13.48
N ARG A 773 -16.69 23.76 13.41
CA ARG A 773 -18.13 23.64 13.72
C ARG A 773 -18.95 23.19 12.50
N ASP A 774 -18.44 23.43 11.30
CA ASP A 774 -19.17 23.25 10.07
C ASP A 774 -18.94 21.84 9.49
N PRO A 775 -20.01 21.06 9.26
CA PRO A 775 -19.96 19.72 8.66
C PRO A 775 -19.26 19.62 7.31
N GLU A 776 -19.28 20.68 6.51
CA GLU A 776 -18.70 20.67 5.16
C GLU A 776 -17.17 20.80 5.19
N ASN A 777 -16.63 21.18 6.35
CA ASN A 777 -15.23 21.51 6.55
C ASN A 777 -14.42 20.34 7.14
N ILE A 778 -15.08 19.33 7.73
CA ILE A 778 -14.39 18.20 8.37
C ILE A 778 -14.37 17.00 7.40
N PRO A 779 -13.22 16.38 7.15
CA PRO A 779 -13.16 15.13 6.38
C PRO A 779 -14.08 14.09 7.02
N ARG A 780 -14.94 13.45 6.22
CA ARG A 780 -15.78 12.35 6.71
C ARG A 780 -14.95 11.07 6.69
N ASP A 781 -14.84 10.42 7.85
CA ASP A 781 -14.17 9.13 8.04
C ASP A 781 -14.80 8.00 7.20
#